data_AF-A0A2G8HXH9-F1
#
_entry.id   AF-A0A2G8HXH9-F1
#
_cell.length_a   1.000
_cell.length_b   1.000
_cell.length_c   1.000
_cell.angle_alpha   90.00
_cell.angle_beta   90.00
_cell.angle_gamma   90.00
#
_symmetry.space_group_name_H-M   'P 1'
#
loop_
_entity.id
_entity.type
_entity.pdbx_description
1 polymer ?
#
loop_
_entity_poly.entity_id
_entity_poly.type
_entity_poly.pdbx_seq_one_letter_code
_entity_poly.pdbx_strand_id
1 'polypeptide(L)'
;MKRNQLAVFLLFSLSPSYIFGASPLSNSIGNLSKIKVDPSIIKQIDELKDRNLTLKTRPIFCPLNSTRSDVILNSVKNIEAIFKDDCLDGSQGTLDQVLAGAQDIQDNINQSREAQGKDPVEVPETDGIANTGINGEQMASLVNGLNTLFSKNSCSHLDDSSFLENSANIIQNFSQFGLYSPSPAGVSVAYGGLVVSSILKFINNLFEGRFDFKNDEDRLTFIKLNCSFYDVRIKMQEAGILDISTDTHYKDLNKVEELIKLLNNLQGNITSNSKTISDQLEAIRMSHVEAIGKERVKLFTPIIEILNPLSSSSDIPVSAQRDLILDKLTLNYDLINSYVEKFINPTNGERVSRQNRSLQELLTSIDEVGNLDKVIALEDGSDSNFNNYLKNLRYHFERVVAEVSELKEDASDELSKVSIKVDENTEMTFKEASELLKTGNGAKTSDEIQRLIAELNTLKIKLQSITGKKEFTSENGADGADLRILEAHDKVINYIYGDYGKNFIDHMRKKSAKVNKLFMKDFKNFAKSNLEVKNSYYHIKDEKTLSSDQIDKACVSAKNLRATWKYAQKWAEMGYDFLSTNKDIFGETGSYFSNDRDKIFENSQSAIFARRIISAIKLDKKGRLEGTKEDITVPWQGKLLSIKEAKELLKDDYNYTLGESMLDIQMTRDHNGLLQSLYGQYRCDLRANYEK
;
A
#
# COMPACT_ATOMS: atom_id res chain seq x y z
N MET A 1 -16.62 43.22 36.73
CA MET A 1 -17.22 42.82 35.43
C MET A 1 -16.40 41.68 34.85
N LYS A 2 -17.04 40.59 34.42
CA LYS A 2 -16.37 39.31 34.07
C LYS A 2 -15.72 39.39 32.67
N ARG A 3 -14.46 38.95 32.57
CA ARG A 3 -13.62 38.90 31.37
C ARG A 3 -14.25 38.17 30.16
N ASN A 4 -15.26 37.32 30.39
CA ASN A 4 -15.97 36.57 29.33
C ASN A 4 -16.98 37.40 28.54
N GLN A 5 -17.28 38.64 28.93
CA GLN A 5 -18.24 39.49 28.21
C GLN A 5 -17.58 40.50 27.24
N LEU A 6 -16.26 40.66 27.28
CA LEU A 6 -15.56 41.54 26.32
C LEU A 6 -15.38 40.90 24.93
N ALA A 7 -15.40 39.57 24.83
CA ALA A 7 -15.26 38.86 23.54
C ALA A 7 -16.48 39.06 22.62
N VAL A 8 -17.64 39.38 23.17
CA VAL A 8 -18.88 39.60 22.41
C VAL A 8 -18.97 41.03 21.88
N PHE A 9 -18.23 41.98 22.46
CA PHE A 9 -18.32 43.40 22.10
C PHE A 9 -17.41 43.85 20.95
N LEU A 10 -16.45 43.03 20.52
CA LEU A 10 -15.56 43.32 19.40
C LEU A 10 -16.01 42.69 18.06
N LEU A 11 -17.14 41.97 18.05
CA LEU A 11 -17.78 41.41 16.84
C LEU A 11 -18.69 42.41 16.11
N PHE A 12 -18.78 43.66 16.57
CA PHE A 12 -19.70 44.69 16.07
C PHE A 12 -19.02 45.86 15.33
N SER A 13 -17.81 45.69 14.79
CA SER A 13 -17.25 46.69 13.87
C SER A 13 -17.66 46.39 12.42
N LEU A 14 -18.80 46.96 12.04
CA LEU A 14 -19.21 47.38 10.68
C LEU A 14 -18.22 47.07 9.53
N SER A 15 -18.13 45.80 9.14
CA SER A 15 -17.86 45.31 7.77
C SER A 15 -17.99 43.78 7.79
N PRO A 16 -18.69 43.13 6.85
CA PRO A 16 -18.88 41.67 6.83
C PRO A 16 -17.59 40.85 6.62
N SER A 17 -16.44 41.50 6.51
CA SER A 17 -15.22 40.95 5.90
C SER A 17 -14.15 40.51 6.90
N TYR A 18 -14.28 40.84 8.20
CA TYR A 18 -13.15 40.79 9.12
C TYR A 18 -13.52 40.38 10.55
N ILE A 19 -12.90 39.32 11.08
CA ILE A 19 -13.06 38.81 12.45
C ILE A 19 -11.69 38.73 13.14
N PHE A 20 -11.61 39.23 14.38
CA PHE A 20 -10.42 39.01 15.22
C PHE A 20 -10.47 37.59 15.83
N GLY A 21 -9.43 36.79 15.55
CA GLY A 21 -9.30 35.47 16.16
C GLY A 21 -9.12 35.56 17.68
N ALA A 22 -9.80 34.69 18.41
CA ALA A 22 -9.56 34.57 19.85
C ALA A 22 -8.11 34.09 20.12
N SER A 23 -7.49 34.53 21.22
CA SER A 23 -6.14 34.09 21.60
C SER A 23 -5.95 32.57 21.60
N PRO A 24 -6.93 31.74 22.03
CA PRO A 24 -6.82 30.27 21.92
C PRO A 24 -6.74 29.74 20.48
N LEU A 25 -7.46 30.36 19.53
CA LEU A 25 -7.43 29.99 18.12
C LEU A 25 -6.05 30.30 17.52
N SER A 26 -5.55 31.51 17.76
CA SER A 26 -4.23 31.96 17.33
C SER A 26 -3.11 31.06 17.82
N ASN A 27 -3.07 30.80 19.13
CA ASN A 27 -2.06 29.94 19.74
C ASN A 27 -2.11 28.53 19.16
N SER A 28 -3.30 27.98 18.94
CA SER A 28 -3.46 26.62 18.42
C SER A 28 -3.00 26.50 16.96
N ILE A 29 -3.32 27.48 16.11
CA ILE A 29 -2.85 27.55 14.72
C ILE A 29 -1.32 27.72 14.68
N GLY A 30 -0.77 28.61 15.53
CA GLY A 30 0.66 28.82 15.67
C GLY A 30 1.41 27.55 16.12
N ASN A 31 0.81 26.76 17.00
CA ASN A 31 1.36 25.47 17.42
C ASN A 31 1.35 24.44 16.30
N LEU A 32 0.22 24.24 15.61
CA LEU A 32 0.11 23.24 14.53
C LEU A 32 0.95 23.59 13.30
N SER A 33 1.16 24.88 13.00
CA SER A 33 2.01 25.31 11.89
C SER A 33 3.50 25.02 12.12
N LYS A 34 3.94 24.94 13.38
CA LYS A 34 5.35 24.73 13.76
C LYS A 34 5.66 23.33 14.29
N ILE A 35 4.64 22.54 14.60
CA ILE A 35 4.82 21.20 15.15
C ILE A 35 5.54 20.30 14.15
N LYS A 36 6.50 19.51 14.62
CA LYS A 36 7.23 18.53 13.81
C LYS A 36 7.78 17.46 14.73
N VAL A 37 8.03 16.27 14.18
CA VAL A 37 8.81 15.27 14.89
C VAL A 37 10.26 15.75 14.97
N ASP A 38 10.87 15.64 16.15
CA ASP A 38 12.27 16.00 16.34
C ASP A 38 13.16 15.07 15.49
N PRO A 39 14.06 15.59 14.63
CA PRO A 39 14.95 14.75 13.82
C PRO A 39 15.80 13.77 14.64
N SER A 40 16.12 14.10 15.90
CA SER A 40 16.84 13.21 16.80
C SER A 40 16.03 11.99 17.22
N ILE A 41 14.70 12.08 17.26
CA ILE A 41 13.80 10.94 17.50
C ILE A 41 13.87 10.00 16.29
N ILE A 42 13.74 10.55 15.07
CA ILE A 42 13.82 9.77 13.82
C ILE A 42 15.14 9.01 13.75
N LYS A 43 16.25 9.71 14.02
CA LYS A 43 17.58 9.09 14.05
C LYS A 43 17.69 7.95 15.05
N GLN A 44 17.15 8.12 16.27
CA GLN A 44 17.16 7.07 17.29
C GLN A 44 16.32 5.86 16.87
N ILE A 45 15.18 6.06 16.20
CA ILE A 45 14.35 4.99 15.66
C ILE A 45 15.12 4.21 14.59
N ASP A 46 15.80 4.90 13.69
CA ASP A 46 16.61 4.25 12.64
C ASP A 46 17.80 3.48 13.23
N GLU A 47 18.52 4.07 14.21
CA GLU A 47 19.60 3.38 14.92
C GLU A 47 19.09 2.12 15.67
N LEU A 48 17.89 2.17 16.27
CA LEU A 48 17.27 1.01 16.91
C LEU A 48 16.92 -0.09 15.91
N LYS A 49 16.38 0.29 14.75
CA LYS A 49 16.05 -0.65 13.65
C LYS A 49 17.29 -1.29 13.05
N ASP A 50 18.37 -0.53 12.90
CA ASP A 50 19.64 -1.01 12.38
C ASP A 50 20.35 -1.95 13.36
N ARG A 51 20.18 -1.75 14.68
CA ARG A 51 20.70 -2.72 15.67
C ARG A 51 19.89 -4.01 15.73
N ASN A 52 18.58 -3.94 15.50
CA ASN A 52 17.66 -5.07 15.61
C ASN A 52 17.23 -5.63 14.25
N LEU A 53 18.16 -5.61 13.28
CA LEU A 53 17.96 -5.96 11.87
C LEU A 53 17.07 -7.19 11.66
N THR A 54 16.13 -7.04 10.73
CA THR A 54 15.39 -8.14 10.09
C THR A 54 15.71 -8.10 8.60
N LEU A 55 15.90 -9.26 7.97
CA LEU A 55 16.12 -9.33 6.52
C LEU A 55 14.83 -8.90 5.79
N LYS A 56 14.91 -7.87 4.94
CA LYS A 56 13.72 -7.23 4.34
C LYS A 56 13.42 -7.63 2.90
N THR A 57 14.33 -8.27 2.18
CA THR A 57 14.23 -8.43 0.72
C THR A 57 13.93 -9.87 0.32
N ARG A 58 12.72 -10.15 -0.18
CA ARG A 58 12.38 -11.44 -0.79
C ARG A 58 13.05 -11.58 -2.17
N PRO A 59 13.56 -12.76 -2.56
CA PRO A 59 14.17 -13.00 -3.87
C PRO A 59 13.18 -12.84 -5.04
N ILE A 60 13.69 -12.46 -6.21
CA ILE A 60 12.87 -12.10 -7.39
C ILE A 60 12.28 -13.35 -8.07
N PHE A 61 13.01 -14.47 -8.09
CA PHE A 61 12.56 -15.73 -8.69
C PHE A 61 11.79 -16.62 -7.72
N CYS A 62 11.64 -16.23 -6.45
CA CYS A 62 10.62 -16.87 -5.64
C CYS A 62 9.26 -16.58 -6.29
N PRO A 63 8.48 -17.63 -6.64
CA PRO A 63 7.19 -17.44 -7.30
C PRO A 63 6.41 -16.37 -6.55
N LEU A 64 5.74 -15.48 -7.30
CA LEU A 64 5.00 -14.34 -6.76
C LEU A 64 4.30 -14.79 -5.50
N ASN A 65 4.43 -13.99 -4.43
CA ASN A 65 3.55 -14.16 -3.30
C ASN A 65 2.15 -14.30 -3.89
N SER A 66 1.55 -15.47 -3.71
CA SER A 66 0.13 -15.61 -3.89
C SER A 66 -0.44 -14.61 -2.89
N THR A 67 -0.68 -13.36 -3.30
CA THR A 67 -1.47 -12.37 -2.56
C THR A 67 -2.89 -12.92 -2.33
N ARG A 68 -3.20 -13.94 -3.11
CA ARG A 68 -4.12 -15.03 -2.94
C ARG A 68 -3.73 -15.92 -1.75
N SER A 69 -3.97 -15.39 -0.56
CA SER A 69 -4.01 -16.13 0.71
C SER A 69 -5.29 -17.01 0.81
N ASP A 70 -5.87 -17.36 -0.35
CA ASP A 70 -7.27 -17.73 -0.61
C ASP A 70 -7.41 -19.18 -1.11
N VAL A 71 -6.39 -20.01 -0.91
CA VAL A 71 -6.32 -21.38 -1.48
C VAL A 71 -5.86 -22.43 -0.46
N ILE A 72 -5.83 -22.16 0.85
CA ILE A 72 -5.37 -23.17 1.84
C ILE A 72 -6.25 -24.43 1.75
N LEU A 73 -7.57 -24.25 1.83
CA LEU A 73 -8.54 -25.33 1.70
C LEU A 73 -8.44 -26.05 0.36
N ASN A 74 -8.33 -25.32 -0.74
CA ASN A 74 -8.20 -25.92 -2.07
C ASN A 74 -6.89 -26.70 -2.25
N SER A 75 -5.79 -26.21 -1.67
CA SER A 75 -4.51 -26.93 -1.69
C SER A 75 -4.58 -28.20 -0.85
N VAL A 76 -5.28 -28.16 0.29
CA VAL A 76 -5.52 -29.35 1.14
C VAL A 76 -6.47 -30.33 0.47
N LYS A 77 -7.52 -29.87 -0.23
CA LYS A 77 -8.42 -30.71 -1.07
C LYS A 77 -7.70 -31.32 -2.28
N ASN A 78 -6.75 -30.61 -2.87
CA ASN A 78 -5.91 -31.18 -3.94
C ASN A 78 -4.98 -32.26 -3.38
N ILE A 79 -4.43 -32.07 -2.17
CA ILE A 79 -3.70 -33.11 -1.46
C ILE A 79 -4.63 -34.29 -1.15
N GLU A 80 -5.84 -34.08 -0.62
CA GLU A 80 -6.83 -35.14 -0.42
C GLU A 80 -7.04 -35.99 -1.69
N ALA A 81 -7.19 -35.35 -2.85
CA ALA A 81 -7.37 -36.04 -4.13
C ALA A 81 -6.18 -36.93 -4.51
N ILE A 82 -4.95 -36.53 -4.17
CA ILE A 82 -3.73 -37.32 -4.40
C ILE A 82 -3.66 -38.54 -3.46
N PHE A 83 -4.13 -38.41 -2.22
CA PHE A 83 -4.04 -39.49 -1.23
C PHE A 83 -5.18 -40.52 -1.35
N LYS A 84 -6.32 -40.13 -1.95
CA LYS A 84 -7.52 -40.98 -2.11
C LYS A 84 -7.28 -42.31 -2.81
N ASP A 85 -6.36 -42.34 -3.77
CA ASP A 85 -6.21 -43.50 -4.64
C ASP A 85 -5.22 -44.55 -4.12
N ASP A 86 -4.38 -44.24 -3.12
CA ASP A 86 -3.30 -45.16 -2.73
C ASP A 86 -2.74 -44.99 -1.29
N CYS A 87 -3.33 -44.14 -0.44
CA CYS A 87 -2.65 -43.73 0.81
C CYS A 87 -3.53 -43.51 2.05
N LEU A 88 -4.82 -43.87 2.04
CA LEU A 88 -5.74 -43.57 3.14
C LEU A 88 -6.07 -44.75 4.08
N ASP A 89 -5.45 -45.91 3.90
CA ASP A 89 -5.70 -47.08 4.75
C ASP A 89 -5.39 -46.77 6.23
N GLY A 90 -6.45 -46.54 7.03
CA GLY A 90 -6.38 -46.24 8.46
C GLY A 90 -6.19 -44.77 8.84
N SER A 91 -6.12 -43.85 7.88
CA SER A 91 -5.82 -42.42 8.13
C SER A 91 -6.95 -41.44 7.76
N GLN A 92 -8.12 -41.93 7.35
CA GLN A 92 -9.28 -41.11 6.97
C GLN A 92 -9.66 -40.07 8.03
N GLY A 93 -9.69 -40.44 9.31
CA GLY A 93 -10.01 -39.49 10.39
C GLY A 93 -8.97 -38.38 10.58
N THR A 94 -7.71 -38.60 10.19
CA THR A 94 -6.68 -37.55 10.19
C THR A 94 -6.85 -36.60 9.00
N LEU A 95 -7.25 -37.13 7.85
CA LEU A 95 -7.59 -36.34 6.66
C LEU A 95 -8.81 -35.45 6.89
N ASP A 96 -9.85 -35.98 7.53
CA ASP A 96 -11.07 -35.21 7.86
C ASP A 96 -10.75 -34.06 8.84
N GLN A 97 -9.86 -34.29 9.82
CA GLN A 97 -9.36 -33.25 10.72
C GLN A 97 -8.53 -32.17 10.00
N VAL A 98 -7.73 -32.58 9.02
CA VAL A 98 -6.95 -31.68 8.17
C VAL A 98 -7.85 -30.81 7.28
N LEU A 99 -8.90 -31.38 6.68
CA LEU A 99 -9.85 -30.63 5.87
C LEU A 99 -10.69 -29.66 6.70
N ALA A 100 -11.17 -30.09 7.88
CA ALA A 100 -11.90 -29.24 8.80
C ALA A 100 -11.02 -28.07 9.30
N GLY A 101 -9.77 -28.34 9.69
CA GLY A 101 -8.85 -27.29 10.11
C GLY A 101 -8.51 -26.30 8.98
N ALA A 102 -8.43 -26.76 7.73
CA ALA A 102 -8.21 -25.90 6.57
C ALA A 102 -9.43 -25.02 6.26
N GLN A 103 -10.65 -25.54 6.46
CA GLN A 103 -11.91 -24.81 6.32
C GLN A 103 -12.01 -23.71 7.39
N ASP A 104 -11.80 -24.06 8.66
CA ASP A 104 -11.84 -23.10 9.78
C ASP A 104 -10.88 -21.92 9.56
N ILE A 105 -9.66 -22.19 9.07
CA ILE A 105 -8.69 -21.13 8.76
C ILE A 105 -9.18 -20.26 7.61
N GLN A 106 -9.75 -20.85 6.56
CA GLN A 106 -10.27 -20.13 5.40
C GLN A 106 -11.44 -19.20 5.76
N ASP A 107 -12.31 -19.64 6.67
CA ASP A 107 -13.47 -18.86 7.13
C ASP A 107 -13.04 -17.68 8.00
N ASN A 108 -12.04 -17.89 8.88
CA ASN A 108 -11.43 -16.80 9.66
C ASN A 108 -10.77 -15.72 8.78
N ILE A 109 -10.16 -16.14 7.66
CA ILE A 109 -9.57 -15.21 6.69
C ILE A 109 -10.65 -14.36 6.03
N ASN A 110 -11.76 -14.98 5.62
CA ASN A 110 -12.89 -14.26 5.00
C ASN A 110 -13.52 -13.25 5.96
N GLN A 111 -13.74 -13.63 7.22
CA GLN A 111 -14.24 -12.72 8.27
C GLN A 111 -13.30 -11.52 8.50
N SER A 112 -11.97 -11.74 8.51
CA SER A 112 -11.00 -10.64 8.63
C SER A 112 -10.99 -9.70 7.42
N ARG A 113 -11.33 -10.19 6.21
CA ARG A 113 -11.42 -9.36 4.99
C ARG A 113 -12.67 -8.49 5.00
N GLU A 114 -13.80 -9.06 5.41
CA GLU A 114 -15.07 -8.35 5.59
C GLU A 114 -14.92 -7.20 6.60
N ALA A 115 -14.26 -7.44 7.74
CA ALA A 115 -13.97 -6.41 8.74
C ALA A 115 -13.09 -5.25 8.21
N GLN A 116 -12.33 -5.48 7.12
CA GLN A 116 -11.51 -4.47 6.46
C GLN A 116 -12.20 -3.84 5.23
N GLY A 117 -13.48 -4.16 4.98
CA GLY A 117 -14.24 -3.67 3.83
C GLY A 117 -13.75 -4.23 2.48
N LYS A 118 -13.18 -5.45 2.48
CA LYS A 118 -12.76 -6.17 1.27
C LYS A 118 -13.69 -7.35 1.01
N ASP A 119 -13.94 -7.64 -0.26
CA ASP A 119 -14.83 -8.73 -0.65
C ASP A 119 -14.35 -10.10 -0.10
N PRO A 120 -15.27 -10.93 0.41
CA PRO A 120 -15.00 -12.30 0.80
C PRO A 120 -14.65 -13.16 -0.42
N VAL A 121 -13.88 -14.23 -0.19
CA VAL A 121 -13.53 -15.18 -1.24
C VAL A 121 -14.62 -16.24 -1.33
N GLU A 122 -15.36 -16.29 -2.44
CA GLU A 122 -16.36 -17.32 -2.70
C GLU A 122 -15.72 -18.72 -2.83
N VAL A 123 -16.15 -19.63 -1.96
CA VAL A 123 -15.95 -21.08 -2.03
C VAL A 123 -17.31 -21.71 -1.72
N PRO A 124 -17.71 -22.84 -2.33
CA PRO A 124 -19.04 -23.42 -2.11
C PRO A 124 -19.30 -23.70 -0.63
N GLU A 125 -20.45 -23.23 -0.13
CA GLU A 125 -20.83 -23.18 1.28
C GLU A 125 -20.91 -24.56 1.97
N THR A 126 -20.45 -24.61 3.23
CA THR A 126 -21.17 -25.30 4.31
C THR A 126 -20.93 -24.60 5.66
N ASP A 127 -22.04 -24.23 6.29
CA ASP A 127 -22.37 -23.84 7.67
C ASP A 127 -21.24 -23.56 8.70
N GLY A 128 -21.28 -22.34 9.23
CA GLY A 128 -20.19 -21.71 9.97
C GLY A 128 -20.09 -21.99 11.47
N ILE A 129 -18.99 -21.48 12.04
CA ILE A 129 -18.87 -21.02 13.42
C ILE A 129 -18.02 -19.73 13.41
N ALA A 130 -18.53 -18.68 14.05
CA ALA A 130 -17.81 -17.43 14.25
C ALA A 130 -16.78 -17.57 15.39
N ASN A 131 -15.52 -17.19 15.16
CA ASN A 131 -14.60 -16.91 16.26
C ASN A 131 -13.51 -15.91 15.86
N THR A 132 -13.13 -15.08 16.84
CA THR A 132 -12.18 -13.97 16.68
C THR A 132 -10.74 -14.45 16.57
N GLY A 133 -10.11 -14.19 15.43
CA GLY A 133 -8.66 -14.32 15.22
C GLY A 133 -8.21 -15.73 14.85
N ILE A 134 -7.33 -15.84 13.84
CA ILE A 134 -6.72 -17.11 13.44
C ILE A 134 -5.97 -17.72 14.63
N ASN A 135 -6.38 -18.89 15.13
CA ASN A 135 -5.72 -19.54 16.27
C ASN A 135 -4.50 -20.37 15.79
N GLY A 136 -3.31 -20.07 16.32
CA GLY A 136 -2.08 -20.81 15.99
C GLY A 136 -2.13 -22.30 16.38
N GLU A 137 -2.99 -22.67 17.32
CA GLU A 137 -3.25 -24.05 17.72
C GLU A 137 -3.93 -24.86 16.60
N GLN A 138 -4.91 -24.25 15.90
CA GLN A 138 -5.58 -24.84 14.74
C GLN A 138 -4.61 -25.01 13.57
N MET A 139 -3.74 -24.02 13.37
CA MET A 139 -2.67 -24.06 12.36
C MET A 139 -1.66 -25.18 12.62
N ALA A 140 -1.20 -25.32 13.87
CA ALA A 140 -0.27 -26.37 14.26
C ALA A 140 -0.91 -27.77 14.11
N SER A 141 -2.20 -27.90 14.46
CA SER A 141 -2.97 -29.14 14.29
C SER A 141 -3.04 -29.56 12.82
N LEU A 142 -3.37 -28.62 11.93
CA LEU A 142 -3.42 -28.85 10.48
C LEU A 142 -2.08 -29.33 9.92
N VAL A 143 -0.99 -28.62 10.22
CA VAL A 143 0.36 -28.98 9.73
C VAL A 143 0.82 -30.32 10.32
N ASN A 144 0.52 -30.60 11.59
CA ASN A 144 0.83 -31.89 12.21
C ASN A 144 0.01 -33.04 11.62
N GLY A 145 -1.25 -32.78 11.26
CA GLY A 145 -2.10 -33.73 10.54
C GLY A 145 -1.52 -34.07 9.17
N LEU A 146 -1.15 -33.06 8.38
CA LEU A 146 -0.46 -33.24 7.09
C LEU A 146 0.87 -34.02 7.24
N ASN A 147 1.66 -33.67 8.26
CA ASN A 147 2.90 -34.38 8.56
C ASN A 147 2.68 -35.85 8.98
N THR A 148 1.58 -36.12 9.71
CA THR A 148 1.22 -37.48 10.12
C THR A 148 0.77 -38.32 8.92
N LEU A 149 -0.02 -37.73 8.01
CA LEU A 149 -0.40 -38.36 6.75
C LEU A 149 0.83 -38.69 5.89
N PHE A 150 1.83 -37.81 5.87
CA PHE A 150 3.09 -38.00 5.14
C PHE A 150 3.99 -39.09 5.77
N SER A 151 4.15 -39.08 7.10
CA SER A 151 5.16 -39.91 7.78
C SER A 151 4.71 -41.33 8.11
N LYS A 152 3.39 -41.56 8.27
CA LYS A 152 2.85 -42.87 8.64
C LYS A 152 2.36 -43.72 7.48
N ASN A 153 2.03 -43.10 6.34
CA ASN A 153 1.49 -43.84 5.20
C ASN A 153 2.56 -43.94 4.11
N SER A 154 2.92 -45.17 3.75
CA SER A 154 3.85 -45.47 2.67
C SER A 154 3.14 -45.33 1.31
N CYS A 155 2.87 -44.11 0.85
CA CYS A 155 2.26 -43.90 -0.46
C CYS A 155 3.26 -44.13 -1.60
N SER A 156 2.79 -44.75 -2.68
CA SER A 156 3.54 -44.98 -3.92
C SER A 156 3.89 -43.69 -4.69
N HIS A 157 3.14 -42.61 -4.44
CA HIS A 157 3.15 -41.36 -5.23
C HIS A 157 3.60 -40.13 -4.42
N LEU A 158 4.32 -40.30 -3.30
CA LEU A 158 4.88 -39.19 -2.52
C LEU A 158 5.91 -38.36 -3.32
N ASP A 159 6.49 -38.94 -4.36
CA ASP A 159 7.41 -38.28 -5.30
C ASP A 159 6.68 -37.49 -6.42
N ASP A 160 5.34 -37.47 -6.44
CA ASP A 160 4.58 -36.72 -7.45
C ASP A 160 4.75 -35.20 -7.24
N SER A 161 5.16 -34.52 -8.30
CA SER A 161 5.43 -33.08 -8.32
C SER A 161 4.23 -32.23 -7.92
N SER A 162 3.02 -32.71 -8.21
CA SER A 162 1.77 -32.09 -7.79
C SER A 162 1.63 -32.04 -6.26
N PHE A 163 2.04 -33.10 -5.56
CA PHE A 163 1.99 -33.15 -4.10
C PHE A 163 2.97 -32.16 -3.46
N LEU A 164 4.21 -32.13 -3.95
CA LEU A 164 5.25 -31.24 -3.43
C LEU A 164 4.93 -29.77 -3.72
N GLU A 165 4.34 -29.47 -4.88
CA GLU A 165 3.84 -28.15 -5.23
C GLU A 165 2.73 -27.67 -4.29
N ASN A 166 1.71 -28.49 -4.05
CA ASN A 166 0.62 -28.14 -3.14
C ASN A 166 1.11 -28.00 -1.69
N SER A 167 2.06 -28.83 -1.26
CA SER A 167 2.70 -28.73 0.06
C SER A 167 3.49 -27.43 0.22
N ALA A 168 4.26 -27.03 -0.80
CA ALA A 168 4.98 -25.76 -0.78
C ALA A 168 4.06 -24.54 -0.76
N ASN A 169 2.93 -24.59 -1.48
CA ASN A 169 1.89 -23.56 -1.45
C ASN A 169 1.24 -23.42 -0.07
N ILE A 170 0.95 -24.55 0.59
CA ILE A 170 0.43 -24.60 1.96
C ILE A 170 1.43 -23.95 2.93
N ILE A 171 2.71 -24.34 2.89
CA ILE A 171 3.77 -23.75 3.73
C ILE A 171 3.91 -22.24 3.46
N GLN A 172 3.89 -21.83 2.20
CA GLN A 172 4.00 -20.42 1.82
C GLN A 172 2.81 -19.61 2.35
N ASN A 173 1.58 -20.10 2.17
CA ASN A 173 0.39 -19.45 2.70
C ASN A 173 0.46 -19.35 4.24
N PHE A 174 0.89 -20.41 4.93
CA PHE A 174 1.07 -20.36 6.38
C PHE A 174 2.16 -19.38 6.84
N SER A 175 3.26 -19.26 6.10
CA SER A 175 4.30 -18.26 6.41
C SER A 175 3.78 -16.82 6.29
N GLN A 176 2.77 -16.57 5.46
CA GLN A 176 2.14 -15.26 5.28
C GLN A 176 1.15 -14.90 6.39
N PHE A 177 0.44 -15.88 6.97
CA PHE A 177 -0.59 -15.63 7.99
C PHE A 177 -0.06 -15.31 9.39
N GLY A 178 1.26 -15.30 9.54
CA GLY A 178 1.91 -14.85 10.75
C GLY A 178 1.86 -15.91 11.84
N LEU A 179 3.04 -16.22 12.37
CA LEU A 179 3.26 -16.90 13.64
C LEU A 179 2.77 -16.09 14.86
N TYR A 180 2.01 -15.03 14.60
CA TYR A 180 1.55 -14.03 15.54
C TYR A 180 0.04 -13.91 15.43
N SER A 181 -0.64 -14.86 16.04
CA SER A 181 -1.95 -14.54 16.58
C SER A 181 -1.71 -13.80 17.90
N PRO A 182 -2.06 -12.50 18.02
CA PRO A 182 -2.07 -11.86 19.32
C PRO A 182 -3.07 -12.62 20.20
N SER A 183 -2.60 -13.23 21.28
CA SER A 183 -3.52 -13.71 22.29
C SER A 183 -4.23 -12.49 22.91
N PRO A 184 -5.53 -12.56 23.23
CA PRO A 184 -6.24 -11.51 23.95
C PRO A 184 -5.59 -11.12 25.29
N ALA A 185 -4.67 -11.93 25.80
CA ALA A 185 -3.96 -11.73 27.06
C ALA A 185 -2.59 -11.04 26.92
N GLY A 186 -2.15 -10.66 25.72
CA GLY A 186 -0.86 -9.95 25.54
C GLY A 186 0.39 -10.79 25.83
N VAL A 187 0.24 -12.10 25.98
CA VAL A 187 1.35 -13.05 26.13
C VAL A 187 1.62 -13.65 24.76
N SER A 188 2.62 -13.14 24.06
CA SER A 188 3.11 -13.62 22.75
C SER A 188 3.83 -14.98 22.81
N VAL A 189 3.72 -15.69 23.93
CA VAL A 189 4.57 -16.83 24.28
C VAL A 189 3.72 -18.10 24.30
N ALA A 190 3.66 -18.82 23.17
CA ALA A 190 3.53 -20.29 23.08
C ALA A 190 3.15 -20.76 21.65
N TYR A 191 2.23 -20.07 20.97
CA TYR A 191 1.63 -20.61 19.74
C TYR A 191 2.50 -20.49 18.48
N GLY A 192 3.29 -19.41 18.36
CA GLY A 192 4.22 -19.24 17.24
C GLY A 192 5.27 -20.36 17.17
N GLY A 193 5.82 -20.80 18.31
CA GLY A 193 6.84 -21.86 18.36
C GLY A 193 6.32 -23.22 17.90
N LEU A 194 5.10 -23.60 18.29
CA LEU A 194 4.49 -24.87 17.87
C LEU A 194 4.24 -24.92 16.36
N VAL A 195 3.70 -23.84 15.79
CA VAL A 195 3.47 -23.73 14.34
C VAL A 195 4.78 -23.76 13.56
N VAL A 196 5.80 -23.00 13.98
CA VAL A 196 7.14 -23.05 13.37
C VAL A 196 7.71 -24.46 13.42
N SER A 197 7.67 -25.11 14.59
CA SER A 197 8.22 -26.45 14.77
C SER A 197 7.55 -27.46 13.83
N SER A 198 6.24 -27.41 13.71
CA SER A 198 5.47 -28.28 12.81
C SER A 198 5.78 -28.00 11.33
N ILE A 199 5.88 -26.72 10.93
CA ILE A 199 6.26 -26.34 9.56
C ILE A 199 7.68 -26.78 9.24
N LEU A 200 8.65 -26.56 10.13
CA LEU A 200 10.04 -26.97 9.91
C LEU A 200 10.18 -28.50 9.84
N LYS A 201 9.44 -29.25 10.66
CA LYS A 201 9.39 -30.72 10.56
C LYS A 201 8.78 -31.18 9.25
N PHE A 202 7.69 -30.54 8.81
CA PHE A 202 7.06 -30.85 7.54
C PHE A 202 8.02 -30.55 6.37
N ILE A 203 8.65 -29.38 6.36
CA ILE A 203 9.71 -29.03 5.39
C ILE A 203 10.83 -30.06 5.42
N ASN A 204 11.37 -30.39 6.59
CA ASN A 204 12.42 -31.41 6.76
C ASN A 204 12.04 -32.74 6.11
N ASN A 205 10.82 -33.20 6.34
CA ASN A 205 10.31 -34.45 5.81
C ASN A 205 10.12 -34.41 4.28
N LEU A 206 9.75 -33.25 3.71
CA LEU A 206 9.70 -33.04 2.25
C LEU A 206 11.10 -32.99 1.60
N PHE A 207 12.14 -32.61 2.35
CA PHE A 207 13.53 -32.71 1.88
C PHE A 207 14.11 -34.12 2.02
N GLU A 208 13.48 -34.98 2.82
CA GLU A 208 13.88 -36.37 3.07
C GLU A 208 13.35 -37.31 1.95
N GLY A 209 13.69 -36.96 0.71
CA GLY A 209 13.35 -37.64 -0.54
C GLY A 209 14.24 -37.06 -1.65
N ARG A 210 14.81 -37.90 -2.52
CA ARG A 210 15.99 -37.53 -3.32
C ARG A 210 15.63 -36.60 -4.50
N PHE A 211 16.01 -35.32 -4.45
CA PHE A 211 15.93 -34.44 -5.62
C PHE A 211 16.89 -34.88 -6.74
N ASP A 212 16.37 -35.19 -7.94
CA ASP A 212 17.15 -35.26 -9.18
C ASP A 212 16.97 -33.97 -9.98
N PHE A 213 17.95 -33.08 -9.91
CA PHE A 213 17.92 -31.82 -10.65
C PHE A 213 17.95 -31.96 -12.17
N LYS A 214 18.02 -33.17 -12.74
CA LYS A 214 17.70 -33.39 -14.15
C LYS A 214 16.19 -33.29 -14.45
N ASN A 215 15.33 -33.58 -13.48
CA ASN A 215 13.88 -33.39 -13.60
C ASN A 215 13.51 -31.91 -13.44
N ASP A 216 12.64 -31.41 -14.31
CA ASP A 216 12.15 -30.03 -14.30
C ASP A 216 11.32 -29.75 -13.05
N GLU A 217 10.52 -30.72 -12.63
CA GLU A 217 9.61 -30.59 -11.50
C GLU A 217 10.36 -30.55 -10.17
N ASP A 218 11.32 -31.46 -9.94
CA ASP A 218 12.19 -31.46 -8.77
C ASP A 218 12.91 -30.12 -8.55
N ARG A 219 13.36 -29.48 -9.64
CA ARG A 219 14.01 -28.15 -9.57
C ARG A 219 13.03 -27.06 -9.14
N LEU A 220 11.83 -27.04 -9.72
CA LEU A 220 10.81 -26.06 -9.38
C LEU A 220 10.35 -26.24 -7.92
N THR A 221 10.17 -27.48 -7.50
CA THR A 221 9.84 -27.84 -6.12
C THR A 221 10.94 -27.42 -5.15
N PHE A 222 12.20 -27.73 -5.44
CA PHE A 222 13.32 -27.32 -4.58
C PHE A 222 13.39 -25.80 -4.42
N ILE A 223 13.17 -25.03 -5.50
CA ILE A 223 13.10 -23.56 -5.44
C ILE A 223 11.92 -23.11 -4.57
N LYS A 224 10.73 -23.69 -4.76
CA LYS A 224 9.54 -23.36 -3.98
C LYS A 224 9.76 -23.62 -2.49
N LEU A 225 10.27 -24.80 -2.11
CA LEU A 225 10.57 -25.15 -0.72
C LEU A 225 11.64 -24.24 -0.11
N ASN A 226 12.70 -23.89 -0.86
CA ASN A 226 13.70 -22.92 -0.42
C ASN A 226 13.08 -21.53 -0.16
N CYS A 227 12.17 -21.07 -1.02
CA CYS A 227 11.47 -19.81 -0.83
C CYS A 227 10.51 -19.85 0.37
N SER A 228 9.75 -20.94 0.54
CA SER A 228 8.88 -21.12 1.69
C SER A 228 9.68 -21.19 3.01
N PHE A 229 10.83 -21.87 3.01
CA PHE A 229 11.74 -21.87 4.16
C PHE A 229 12.32 -20.48 4.43
N TYR A 230 12.72 -19.74 3.39
CA TYR A 230 13.15 -18.34 3.53
C TYR A 230 12.07 -17.49 4.21
N ASP A 231 10.82 -17.57 3.73
CA ASP A 231 9.71 -16.80 4.29
C ASP A 231 9.45 -17.17 5.77
N VAL A 232 9.48 -18.46 6.12
CA VAL A 232 9.40 -18.94 7.53
C VAL A 232 10.56 -18.39 8.38
N ARG A 233 11.79 -18.44 7.87
CA ARG A 233 12.98 -17.93 8.57
C ARG A 233 12.91 -16.43 8.83
N ILE A 234 12.42 -15.64 7.87
CA ILE A 234 12.17 -14.20 8.09
C ILE A 234 11.20 -14.01 9.24
N LYS A 235 10.11 -14.78 9.29
CA LYS A 235 9.15 -14.71 10.40
C LYS A 235 9.76 -15.14 11.73
N MET A 236 10.66 -16.12 11.74
CA MET A 236 11.42 -16.49 12.95
C MET A 236 12.36 -15.37 13.42
N GLN A 237 12.97 -14.62 12.50
CA GLN A 237 13.82 -13.46 12.82
C GLN A 237 13.00 -12.24 13.29
N GLU A 238 11.83 -11.99 12.68
CA GLU A 238 10.88 -10.98 13.15
C GLU A 238 10.40 -11.32 14.58
N ALA A 239 10.22 -12.61 14.87
CA ALA A 239 9.87 -13.12 16.20
C ALA A 239 11.00 -13.16 17.20
N GLY A 240 12.22 -12.86 16.77
CA GLY A 240 13.38 -12.98 17.64
C GLY A 240 13.58 -14.39 18.19
N ILE A 241 13.04 -15.43 17.53
CA ILE A 241 13.21 -16.84 17.93
C ILE A 241 14.70 -17.22 17.86
N LEU A 242 15.42 -16.70 16.87
CA LEU A 242 16.84 -16.93 16.66
C LEU A 242 17.76 -16.01 17.48
N ASP A 243 17.19 -15.01 18.17
CA ASP A 243 17.95 -14.06 18.98
C ASP A 243 18.17 -14.58 20.41
N ILE A 244 19.36 -14.33 20.93
CA ILE A 244 19.74 -14.57 22.34
C ILE A 244 19.46 -13.29 23.13
N SER A 245 18.85 -13.40 24.31
CA SER A 245 18.58 -12.24 25.14
C SER A 245 19.90 -11.57 25.57
N THR A 246 19.93 -10.24 25.61
CA THR A 246 21.12 -9.50 26.06
C THR A 246 20.69 -8.23 26.77
N ASP A 247 21.56 -7.64 27.58
CA ASP A 247 21.33 -6.33 28.21
C ASP A 247 20.98 -5.23 27.21
N THR A 248 21.52 -5.32 25.99
CA THR A 248 21.20 -4.40 24.89
C THR A 248 19.74 -4.49 24.49
N HIS A 249 19.17 -5.70 24.43
CA HIS A 249 17.75 -5.90 24.11
C HIS A 249 16.82 -5.28 25.17
N TYR A 250 17.15 -5.40 26.46
CA TYR A 250 16.39 -4.73 27.52
C TYR A 250 16.48 -3.21 27.44
N LYS A 251 17.68 -2.66 27.14
CA LYS A 251 17.87 -1.21 26.94
C LYS A 251 17.10 -0.69 25.73
N ASP A 252 17.15 -1.41 24.62
CA ASP A 252 16.44 -1.07 23.40
C ASP A 252 14.92 -1.14 23.61
N LEU A 253 14.41 -2.12 24.35
CA LEU A 253 12.97 -2.21 24.69
C LEU A 253 12.51 -0.99 25.49
N ASN A 254 13.23 -0.64 26.56
CA ASN A 254 12.93 0.54 27.35
C ASN A 254 12.97 1.81 26.49
N LYS A 255 13.93 1.92 25.57
CA LYS A 255 14.05 3.06 24.67
C LYS A 255 12.87 3.14 23.69
N VAL A 256 12.45 2.01 23.13
CA VAL A 256 11.26 1.94 22.25
C VAL A 256 10.02 2.42 23.00
N GLU A 257 9.80 1.97 24.23
CA GLU A 257 8.66 2.41 25.04
C GLU A 257 8.69 3.91 25.36
N GLU A 258 9.87 4.45 25.67
CA GLU A 258 10.09 5.89 25.86
C GLU A 258 9.73 6.69 24.59
N LEU A 259 10.21 6.26 23.42
CA LEU A 259 9.95 6.92 22.14
C LEU A 259 8.46 6.87 21.77
N ILE A 260 7.78 5.73 21.97
CA ILE A 260 6.33 5.62 21.78
C ILE A 260 5.59 6.61 22.68
N LYS A 261 6.00 6.74 23.95
CA LYS A 261 5.39 7.70 24.88
C LYS A 261 5.59 9.15 24.42
N LEU A 262 6.79 9.51 23.95
CA LEU A 262 7.08 10.85 23.42
C LEU A 262 6.22 11.17 22.20
N LEU A 263 6.11 10.23 21.25
CA LEU A 263 5.30 10.38 20.05
C LEU A 263 3.79 10.48 20.37
N ASN A 264 3.29 9.67 21.32
CA ASN A 264 1.89 9.76 21.78
C ASN A 264 1.58 11.10 22.45
N ASN A 265 2.51 11.65 23.23
CA ASN A 265 2.34 12.99 23.82
C ASN A 265 2.26 14.06 22.73
N LEU A 266 3.11 13.97 21.70
CA LEU A 266 3.07 14.87 20.55
C LEU A 266 1.76 14.76 19.77
N GLN A 267 1.26 13.53 19.57
CA GLN A 267 -0.04 13.27 18.97
C GLN A 267 -1.17 13.89 19.79
N GLY A 268 -1.14 13.72 21.12
CA GLY A 268 -2.11 14.32 22.03
C GLY A 268 -2.14 15.86 21.93
N ASN A 269 -0.96 16.49 21.81
CA ASN A 269 -0.86 17.93 21.56
C ASN A 269 -1.51 18.32 20.23
N ILE A 270 -1.28 17.58 19.14
CA ILE A 270 -1.93 17.83 17.85
C ILE A 270 -3.45 17.73 18.00
N THR A 271 -3.96 16.64 18.58
CA THR A 271 -5.40 16.43 18.78
C THR A 271 -6.05 17.54 19.59
N SER A 272 -5.41 18.00 20.68
CA SER A 272 -5.93 19.08 21.52
C SER A 272 -5.98 20.43 20.78
N ASN A 273 -4.94 20.79 20.03
CA ASN A 273 -4.93 22.03 19.25
C ASN A 273 -5.94 21.97 18.09
N SER A 274 -6.03 20.84 17.38
CA SER A 274 -7.03 20.64 16.32
C SER A 274 -8.46 20.77 16.83
N LYS A 275 -8.76 20.19 18.01
CA LYS A 275 -10.06 20.34 18.66
C LYS A 275 -10.36 21.79 19.01
N THR A 276 -9.38 22.50 19.60
CA THR A 276 -9.53 23.92 19.94
C THR A 276 -9.86 24.76 18.71
N ILE A 277 -9.16 24.55 17.59
CA ILE A 277 -9.44 25.25 16.34
C ILE A 277 -10.86 24.93 15.86
N SER A 278 -11.23 23.65 15.82
CA SER A 278 -12.57 23.23 15.38
C SER A 278 -13.68 23.87 16.22
N ASP A 279 -13.55 23.87 17.55
CA ASP A 279 -14.53 24.44 18.46
C ASP A 279 -14.65 25.97 18.30
N GLN A 280 -13.51 26.66 18.06
CA GLN A 280 -13.50 28.11 17.82
C GLN A 280 -14.07 28.47 16.45
N LEU A 281 -13.77 27.71 15.40
CA LEU A 281 -14.36 27.91 14.07
C LEU A 281 -15.88 27.68 14.11
N GLU A 282 -16.35 26.69 14.87
CA GLU A 282 -17.78 26.46 15.03
C GLU A 282 -18.47 27.60 15.79
N ALA A 283 -17.84 28.16 16.83
CA ALA A 283 -18.35 29.34 17.53
C ALA A 283 -18.43 30.57 16.61
N ILE A 284 -17.40 30.78 15.76
CA ILE A 284 -17.41 31.84 14.74
C ILE A 284 -18.56 31.63 13.75
N ARG A 285 -18.75 30.39 13.26
CA ARG A 285 -19.84 30.02 12.36
C ARG A 285 -21.20 30.33 12.96
N MET A 286 -21.45 29.90 14.19
CA MET A 286 -22.70 30.17 14.90
C MET A 286 -22.98 31.67 15.05
N SER A 287 -21.96 32.45 15.44
CA SER A 287 -22.10 33.90 15.60
C SER A 287 -22.37 34.61 14.27
N HIS A 288 -21.77 34.15 13.18
CA HIS A 288 -21.97 34.74 11.85
C HIS A 288 -23.40 34.49 11.33
N VAL A 289 -23.91 33.26 11.50
CA VAL A 289 -25.30 32.90 11.18
C VAL A 289 -26.29 33.79 11.96
N GLU A 290 -26.06 34.00 13.25
CA GLU A 290 -26.92 34.86 14.08
C GLU A 290 -26.90 36.33 13.64
N ALA A 291 -25.75 36.85 13.22
CA ALA A 291 -25.60 38.21 12.75
C ALA A 291 -26.34 38.48 11.42
N ILE A 292 -26.17 37.59 10.43
CA ILE A 292 -26.89 37.66 9.15
C ILE A 292 -28.40 37.64 9.38
N GLY A 293 -28.89 36.76 10.26
CA GLY A 293 -30.31 36.69 10.61
C GLY A 293 -30.83 38.01 11.18
N LYS A 294 -30.09 38.67 12.08
CA LYS A 294 -30.50 39.96 12.68
C LYS A 294 -30.55 41.11 11.67
N GLU A 295 -29.60 41.20 10.74
CA GLU A 295 -29.59 42.26 9.72
C GLU A 295 -30.76 42.10 8.74
N ARG A 296 -31.04 40.88 8.29
CA ARG A 296 -32.17 40.58 7.42
C ARG A 296 -33.52 40.85 8.10
N VAL A 297 -33.68 40.51 9.40
CA VAL A 297 -34.88 40.86 10.19
C VAL A 297 -35.07 42.38 10.27
N LYS A 298 -33.99 43.15 10.55
CA LYS A 298 -34.06 44.62 10.61
C LYS A 298 -34.55 45.28 9.32
N LEU A 299 -34.30 44.67 8.17
CA LEU A 299 -34.78 45.16 6.88
C LEU A 299 -36.28 44.95 6.70
N PHE A 300 -36.80 43.75 7.00
CA PHE A 300 -38.20 43.40 6.73
C PHE A 300 -39.17 43.92 7.79
N THR A 301 -38.76 44.10 9.05
CA THR A 301 -39.66 44.56 10.12
C THR A 301 -40.36 45.89 9.80
N PRO A 302 -39.66 46.96 9.39
CA PRO A 302 -40.31 48.23 9.04
C PRO A 302 -41.25 48.12 7.83
N ILE A 303 -40.96 47.20 6.90
CA ILE A 303 -41.79 46.94 5.72
C ILE A 303 -43.06 46.17 6.13
N ILE A 304 -42.95 45.17 6.99
CA ILE A 304 -44.10 44.41 7.49
C ILE A 304 -45.03 45.31 8.31
N GLU A 305 -44.48 46.24 9.10
CA GLU A 305 -45.24 47.17 9.93
C GLU A 305 -46.12 48.14 9.14
N ILE A 306 -45.75 48.48 7.89
CA ILE A 306 -46.56 49.36 7.02
C ILE A 306 -47.63 48.62 6.23
N LEU A 307 -47.58 47.28 6.15
CA LEU A 307 -48.55 46.45 5.43
C LEU A 307 -49.85 46.23 6.24
N ASN A 308 -50.43 47.32 6.75
CA ASN A 308 -51.70 47.31 7.46
C ASN A 308 -52.85 47.63 6.50
N PRO A 309 -54.04 47.04 6.70
CA PRO A 309 -55.21 47.36 5.88
C PRO A 309 -55.56 48.85 5.95
N LEU A 310 -55.95 49.41 4.80
CA LEU A 310 -56.55 50.73 4.69
C LEU A 310 -57.77 50.82 5.60
N SER A 311 -57.84 51.89 6.40
CA SER A 311 -58.96 52.12 7.32
C SER A 311 -59.52 53.52 7.20
N SER A 312 -60.85 53.62 7.10
CA SER A 312 -61.60 54.88 7.14
C SER A 312 -61.67 55.50 8.55
N SER A 313 -61.25 54.77 9.59
CA SER A 313 -61.20 55.25 10.97
C SER A 313 -59.86 55.89 11.35
N SER A 314 -58.97 56.08 10.39
CA SER A 314 -57.65 56.71 10.58
C SER A 314 -57.74 58.21 10.36
N ASP A 315 -56.85 58.97 11.00
CA ASP A 315 -56.73 60.42 10.80
C ASP A 315 -56.17 60.78 9.40
N ILE A 316 -55.70 59.79 8.64
CA ILE A 316 -55.15 59.93 7.30
C ILE A 316 -56.20 59.46 6.26
N PRO A 317 -56.47 60.21 5.18
CA PRO A 317 -57.36 59.77 4.10
C PRO A 317 -56.93 58.41 3.51
N VAL A 318 -57.90 57.58 3.13
CA VAL A 318 -57.65 56.22 2.59
C VAL A 318 -56.74 56.24 1.36
N SER A 319 -56.91 57.22 0.46
CA SER A 319 -56.02 57.40 -0.70
C SER A 319 -54.58 57.73 -0.28
N ALA A 320 -54.40 58.65 0.67
CA ALA A 320 -53.09 59.01 1.18
C ALA A 320 -52.40 57.87 1.95
N GLN A 321 -53.18 56.98 2.60
CA GLN A 321 -52.64 55.74 3.18
C GLN A 321 -52.11 54.79 2.10
N ARG A 322 -52.83 54.65 0.98
CA ARG A 322 -52.42 53.83 -0.17
C ARG A 322 -51.11 54.34 -0.78
N ASP A 323 -51.04 55.64 -1.07
CA ASP A 323 -49.87 56.28 -1.67
C ASP A 323 -48.63 56.09 -0.80
N LEU A 324 -48.76 56.31 0.52
CA LEU A 324 -47.65 56.17 1.46
C LEU A 324 -47.12 54.73 1.58
N ILE A 325 -47.99 53.73 1.43
CA ILE A 325 -47.60 52.32 1.44
C ILE A 325 -46.92 51.96 0.11
N LEU A 326 -47.48 52.38 -1.02
CA LEU A 326 -46.90 52.11 -2.35
C LEU A 326 -45.53 52.78 -2.51
N ASP A 327 -45.38 54.06 -2.15
CA ASP A 327 -44.10 54.77 -2.17
C ASP A 327 -43.01 54.00 -1.42
N LYS A 328 -43.35 53.50 -0.22
CA LYS A 328 -42.37 52.74 0.59
C LYS A 328 -42.03 51.38 -0.03
N LEU A 329 -42.96 50.73 -0.73
CA LEU A 329 -42.73 49.44 -1.37
C LEU A 329 -41.94 49.59 -2.68
N THR A 330 -42.30 50.55 -3.53
CA THR A 330 -41.63 50.79 -4.83
C THR A 330 -40.22 51.34 -4.64
N LEU A 331 -40.01 52.30 -3.71
CA LEU A 331 -38.68 52.84 -3.41
C LEU A 331 -37.69 51.79 -2.87
N ASN A 332 -38.19 50.74 -2.23
CA ASN A 332 -37.37 49.66 -1.69
C ASN A 332 -37.38 48.40 -2.57
N TYR A 333 -37.98 48.45 -3.76
CA TYR A 333 -38.17 47.28 -4.62
C TYR A 333 -36.87 46.54 -4.92
N ASP A 334 -35.83 47.23 -5.41
CA ASP A 334 -34.55 46.60 -5.77
C ASP A 334 -33.92 45.86 -4.59
N LEU A 335 -33.99 46.47 -3.40
CA LEU A 335 -33.46 45.89 -2.18
C LEU A 335 -34.29 44.66 -1.77
N ILE A 336 -35.62 44.79 -1.71
CA ILE A 336 -36.54 43.68 -1.41
C ILE A 336 -36.33 42.52 -2.39
N ASN A 337 -36.26 42.81 -3.68
CA ASN A 337 -36.10 41.80 -4.72
C ASN A 337 -34.74 41.11 -4.59
N SER A 338 -33.64 41.83 -4.40
CA SER A 338 -32.30 41.23 -4.23
C SER A 338 -32.21 40.24 -3.06
N TYR A 339 -32.93 40.49 -1.97
CA TYR A 339 -32.97 39.58 -0.82
C TYR A 339 -33.89 38.38 -1.04
N VAL A 340 -35.03 38.58 -1.71
CA VAL A 340 -36.04 37.54 -1.88
C VAL A 340 -35.78 36.67 -3.11
N GLU A 341 -35.05 37.16 -4.11
CA GLU A 341 -34.76 36.48 -5.37
C GLU A 341 -34.13 35.10 -5.18
N LYS A 342 -33.20 34.96 -4.22
CA LYS A 342 -32.57 33.68 -3.85
C LYS A 342 -33.56 32.63 -3.30
N PHE A 343 -34.68 33.07 -2.72
CA PHE A 343 -35.73 32.19 -2.21
C PHE A 343 -36.76 31.84 -3.29
N ILE A 344 -36.96 32.74 -4.25
CA ILE A 344 -37.98 32.59 -5.30
C ILE A 344 -37.45 31.75 -6.47
N ASN A 345 -36.19 31.97 -6.86
CA ASN A 345 -35.60 31.36 -8.04
C ASN A 345 -34.83 30.08 -7.65
N PRO A 346 -35.25 28.89 -8.11
CA PRO A 346 -34.58 27.64 -7.81
C PRO A 346 -33.21 27.56 -8.48
N THR A 347 -32.25 26.97 -7.79
CA THR A 347 -31.00 26.49 -8.39
C THR A 347 -31.28 25.28 -9.29
N ASN A 348 -30.71 25.26 -10.50
CA ASN A 348 -30.62 24.08 -11.37
C ASN A 348 -31.94 23.38 -11.74
N GLY A 349 -32.88 24.09 -12.40
CA GLY A 349 -33.99 23.46 -13.11
C GLY A 349 -35.09 22.84 -12.23
N GLU A 350 -35.05 23.06 -10.92
CA GLU A 350 -36.09 22.62 -10.00
C GLU A 350 -37.37 23.45 -10.12
N ARG A 351 -38.48 22.90 -9.62
CA ARG A 351 -39.79 23.54 -9.68
C ARG A 351 -39.93 24.63 -8.62
N VAL A 352 -40.29 25.85 -9.03
CA VAL A 352 -40.69 26.94 -8.11
C VAL A 352 -41.90 26.52 -7.29
N SER A 353 -41.83 26.65 -5.96
CA SER A 353 -42.96 26.35 -5.07
C SER A 353 -44.14 27.29 -5.36
N ARG A 354 -45.38 26.82 -5.14
CA ARG A 354 -46.59 27.65 -5.39
C ARG A 354 -46.58 28.94 -4.58
N GLN A 355 -46.07 28.89 -3.35
CA GLN A 355 -45.97 30.06 -2.49
C GLN A 355 -44.88 31.04 -2.96
N ASN A 356 -43.77 30.55 -3.52
CA ASN A 356 -42.70 31.41 -4.05
C ASN A 356 -43.11 32.07 -5.38
N ARG A 357 -43.86 31.35 -6.23
CA ARG A 357 -44.49 31.94 -7.41
C ARG A 357 -45.49 33.04 -7.03
N SER A 358 -46.32 32.80 -6.02
CA SER A 358 -47.26 33.80 -5.48
C SER A 358 -46.52 35.05 -4.99
N LEU A 359 -45.41 34.88 -4.27
CA LEU A 359 -44.58 36.01 -3.82
C LEU A 359 -43.95 36.76 -5.00
N GLN A 360 -43.44 36.05 -6.01
CA GLN A 360 -42.90 36.66 -7.22
C GLN A 360 -43.95 37.53 -7.93
N GLU A 361 -45.16 37.01 -8.09
CA GLU A 361 -46.28 37.74 -8.71
C GLU A 361 -46.59 39.02 -7.91
N LEU A 362 -46.65 38.93 -6.57
CA LEU A 362 -46.87 40.09 -5.69
C LEU A 362 -45.74 41.14 -5.76
N LEU A 363 -44.48 40.71 -5.86
CA LEU A 363 -43.32 41.60 -5.99
C LEU A 363 -43.30 42.31 -7.36
N THR A 364 -43.67 41.62 -8.44
CA THR A 364 -43.77 42.27 -9.75
C THR A 364 -44.85 43.35 -9.81
N SER A 365 -45.82 43.34 -8.88
CA SER A 365 -46.86 44.36 -8.82
C SER A 365 -46.43 45.66 -8.16
N ILE A 366 -45.22 45.72 -7.56
CA ILE A 366 -44.59 46.93 -7.00
C ILE A 366 -43.31 47.33 -7.76
N ASP A 367 -43.07 46.71 -8.92
CA ASP A 367 -41.97 47.06 -9.81
C ASP A 367 -42.39 48.22 -10.72
N GLU A 368 -42.14 49.45 -10.27
CA GLU A 368 -42.51 50.67 -10.97
C GLU A 368 -41.73 50.87 -12.28
N VAL A 369 -40.52 50.30 -12.38
CA VAL A 369 -39.64 50.45 -13.55
C VAL A 369 -39.98 49.44 -14.64
N GLY A 370 -40.19 48.17 -14.27
CA GLY A 370 -40.44 47.09 -15.23
C GLY A 370 -41.92 46.76 -15.44
N ASN A 371 -42.82 47.14 -14.52
CA ASN A 371 -44.23 46.75 -14.53
C ASN A 371 -45.18 47.89 -14.07
N LEU A 372 -44.97 49.12 -14.56
CA LEU A 372 -45.75 50.31 -14.19
C LEU A 372 -47.28 50.09 -14.21
N ASP A 373 -47.82 49.42 -15.24
CA ASP A 373 -49.26 49.16 -15.37
C ASP A 373 -49.84 48.37 -14.18
N LYS A 374 -49.04 47.51 -13.54
CA LYS A 374 -49.47 46.75 -12.35
C LYS A 374 -49.46 47.61 -11.09
N VAL A 375 -48.52 48.55 -10.99
CA VAL A 375 -48.48 49.53 -9.89
C VAL A 375 -49.70 50.43 -9.97
N ILE A 376 -50.00 50.97 -11.15
CA ILE A 376 -51.21 51.77 -11.41
C ILE A 376 -52.48 50.96 -11.09
N ALA A 377 -52.52 49.66 -11.41
CA ALA A 377 -53.66 48.81 -11.06
C ALA A 377 -53.87 48.63 -9.54
N LEU A 378 -52.81 48.77 -8.72
CA LEU A 378 -52.90 48.81 -7.26
C LEU A 378 -53.34 50.20 -6.77
N GLU A 379 -52.89 51.27 -7.42
CA GLU A 379 -53.28 52.67 -7.14
C GLU A 379 -54.77 52.90 -7.38
N ASP A 380 -55.27 52.49 -8.55
CA ASP A 380 -56.66 52.69 -9.00
C ASP A 380 -57.62 51.58 -8.53
N GLY A 381 -57.09 50.54 -7.88
CA GLY A 381 -57.85 49.39 -7.43
C GLY A 381 -58.86 49.71 -6.33
N SER A 382 -59.81 48.79 -6.11
CA SER A 382 -60.70 48.87 -4.95
C SER A 382 -59.94 48.66 -3.64
N ASP A 383 -60.37 49.34 -2.56
CA ASP A 383 -59.77 49.20 -1.23
C ASP A 383 -59.71 47.75 -0.75
N SER A 384 -60.73 46.95 -1.10
CA SER A 384 -60.78 45.50 -0.81
C SER A 384 -59.65 44.75 -1.51
N ASN A 385 -59.39 45.04 -2.78
CA ASN A 385 -58.32 44.39 -3.55
C ASN A 385 -56.93 44.80 -3.02
N PHE A 386 -56.75 46.08 -2.70
CA PHE A 386 -55.49 46.57 -2.13
C PHE A 386 -55.23 45.96 -0.75
N ASN A 387 -56.24 45.89 0.12
CA ASN A 387 -56.12 45.25 1.44
C ASN A 387 -55.80 43.75 1.34
N ASN A 388 -56.36 43.05 0.35
CA ASN A 388 -56.00 41.65 0.07
C ASN A 388 -54.56 41.51 -0.43
N TYR A 389 -54.08 42.43 -1.27
CA TYR A 389 -52.69 42.49 -1.71
C TYR A 389 -51.75 42.65 -0.50
N LEU A 390 -52.01 43.65 0.37
CA LEU A 390 -51.20 43.89 1.57
C LEU A 390 -51.16 42.68 2.51
N LYS A 391 -52.31 42.03 2.73
CA LYS A 391 -52.40 40.83 3.57
C LYS A 391 -51.56 39.68 3.01
N ASN A 392 -51.60 39.46 1.71
CA ASN A 392 -50.84 38.39 1.05
C ASN A 392 -49.33 38.69 1.05
N LEU A 393 -48.95 39.93 0.74
CA LEU A 393 -47.55 40.35 0.76
C LEU A 393 -46.98 40.24 2.18
N ARG A 394 -47.73 40.69 3.19
CA ARG A 394 -47.36 40.58 4.60
C ARG A 394 -47.13 39.13 5.03
N TYR A 395 -48.06 38.23 4.70
CA TYR A 395 -47.90 36.80 4.99
C TYR A 395 -46.59 36.24 4.41
N HIS A 396 -46.27 36.60 3.15
CA HIS A 396 -45.06 36.11 2.52
C HIS A 396 -43.78 36.73 3.10
N PHE A 397 -43.78 38.01 3.48
CA PHE A 397 -42.63 38.62 4.16
C PHE A 397 -42.44 38.06 5.58
N GLU A 398 -43.51 37.86 6.34
CA GLU A 398 -43.45 37.19 7.65
C GLU A 398 -42.90 35.76 7.52
N ARG A 399 -43.29 35.04 6.47
CA ARG A 399 -42.74 33.72 6.14
C ARG A 399 -41.25 33.77 5.77
N VAL A 400 -40.83 34.69 4.89
CA VAL A 400 -39.41 34.85 4.52
C VAL A 400 -38.57 35.20 5.75
N VAL A 401 -39.06 36.07 6.63
CA VAL A 401 -38.40 36.38 7.90
C VAL A 401 -38.28 35.14 8.80
N ALA A 402 -39.30 34.29 8.87
CA ALA A 402 -39.25 33.04 9.62
C ALA A 402 -38.29 32.00 9.02
N GLU A 403 -38.23 31.88 7.69
CA GLU A 403 -37.33 30.96 6.98
C GLU A 403 -35.86 31.42 7.05
N VAL A 404 -35.58 32.73 7.06
CA VAL A 404 -34.24 33.30 7.23
C VAL A 404 -33.58 32.88 8.55
N SER A 405 -34.37 32.67 9.61
CA SER A 405 -33.88 32.13 10.88
C SER A 405 -33.31 30.71 10.78
N GLU A 406 -33.61 29.97 9.71
CA GLU A 406 -33.27 28.54 9.56
C GLU A 406 -32.13 28.29 8.54
N LEU A 407 -31.67 29.30 7.80
CA LEU A 407 -30.71 29.15 6.69
C LEU A 407 -29.25 28.99 7.17
N LYS A 408 -28.82 27.74 7.28
CA LYS A 408 -27.42 27.36 7.52
C LYS A 408 -26.53 27.40 6.27
N GLU A 409 -27.09 27.31 5.06
CA GLU A 409 -26.32 27.13 3.81
C GLU A 409 -25.76 28.44 3.24
N ASP A 410 -26.58 29.50 3.16
CA ASP A 410 -26.16 30.84 2.67
C ASP A 410 -24.99 31.42 3.48
N ALA A 411 -24.98 31.18 4.79
CA ALA A 411 -23.93 31.65 5.69
C ALA A 411 -22.59 30.95 5.46
N SER A 412 -22.57 29.73 4.87
CA SER A 412 -21.33 28.97 4.68
C SER A 412 -20.45 29.54 3.57
N ASP A 413 -21.06 30.00 2.48
CA ASP A 413 -20.34 30.61 1.34
C ASP A 413 -19.80 32.00 1.68
N GLU A 414 -20.58 32.80 2.41
CA GLU A 414 -20.13 34.09 2.93
C GLU A 414 -19.03 33.91 3.98
N LEU A 415 -19.21 32.98 4.92
CA LEU A 415 -18.23 32.68 5.96
C LEU A 415 -16.89 32.19 5.40
N SER A 416 -16.91 31.43 4.29
CA SER A 416 -15.69 30.90 3.68
C SER A 416 -14.67 31.99 3.30
N LYS A 417 -15.15 33.21 3.01
CA LYS A 417 -14.35 34.37 2.58
C LYS A 417 -13.98 35.29 3.75
N VAL A 418 -14.51 35.05 4.94
CA VAL A 418 -14.26 35.89 6.10
C VAL A 418 -12.81 35.75 6.54
N SER A 419 -12.10 36.87 6.57
CA SER A 419 -10.75 36.96 7.09
C SER A 419 -10.73 36.88 8.61
N ILE A 420 -9.89 36.00 9.14
CA ILE A 420 -9.60 35.82 10.55
C ILE A 420 -8.19 36.35 10.80
N LYS A 421 -8.08 37.41 11.59
CA LYS A 421 -6.78 37.89 12.05
C LYS A 421 -6.25 36.97 13.15
N VAL A 422 -5.22 36.19 12.82
CA VAL A 422 -4.62 35.18 13.70
C VAL A 422 -3.58 35.83 14.62
N ASP A 423 -2.75 36.73 14.12
CA ASP A 423 -1.85 37.55 14.94
C ASP A 423 -1.63 38.95 14.31
N GLU A 424 -0.69 39.75 14.83
CA GLU A 424 -0.43 41.11 14.34
C GLU A 424 -0.07 41.15 12.84
N ASN A 425 0.50 40.07 12.30
CA ASN A 425 1.06 39.99 10.95
C ASN A 425 0.43 38.88 10.07
N THR A 426 -0.44 38.04 10.63
CA THR A 426 -0.98 36.85 9.95
C THR A 426 -2.51 36.92 9.92
N GLU A 427 -3.03 36.95 8.70
CA GLU A 427 -4.45 36.92 8.38
C GLU A 427 -4.72 35.67 7.54
N MET A 428 -5.81 34.96 7.85
CA MET A 428 -6.22 33.80 7.07
C MET A 428 -7.73 33.72 6.98
N THR A 429 -8.24 33.18 5.88
CA THR A 429 -9.68 32.97 5.70
C THR A 429 -10.19 31.81 6.56
N PHE A 430 -11.49 31.82 6.89
CA PHE A 430 -12.16 30.70 7.56
C PHE A 430 -11.94 29.37 6.83
N LYS A 431 -11.98 29.41 5.49
CA LYS A 431 -11.71 28.25 4.65
C LYS A 431 -10.29 27.72 4.87
N GLU A 432 -9.28 28.58 4.82
CA GLU A 432 -7.88 28.17 5.06
C GLU A 432 -7.70 27.59 6.47
N ALA A 433 -8.36 28.16 7.48
CA ALA A 433 -8.28 27.67 8.86
C ALA A 433 -8.90 26.26 9.01
N SER A 434 -10.00 26.01 8.30
CA SER A 434 -10.64 24.69 8.23
C SER A 434 -9.79 23.68 7.44
N GLU A 435 -9.17 24.11 6.33
CA GLU A 435 -8.30 23.26 5.51
C GLU A 435 -7.00 22.87 6.23
N LEU A 436 -6.48 23.72 7.13
CA LEU A 436 -5.32 23.40 7.98
C LEU A 436 -5.55 22.14 8.82
N LEU A 437 -6.77 21.88 9.28
CA LEU A 437 -7.10 20.69 10.06
C LEU A 437 -7.01 19.40 9.24
N LYS A 438 -7.22 19.48 7.93
CA LYS A 438 -7.26 18.33 7.02
C LYS A 438 -5.93 18.10 6.30
N THR A 439 -5.27 19.16 5.87
CA THR A 439 -4.10 19.09 4.95
C THR A 439 -2.89 19.88 5.45
N GLY A 440 -3.03 20.58 6.58
CA GLY A 440 -1.98 21.39 7.16
C GLY A 440 -0.85 20.58 7.79
N ASN A 441 0.14 21.30 8.30
CA ASN A 441 1.35 20.72 8.88
C ASN A 441 1.06 19.79 10.08
N GLY A 442 0.05 20.09 10.90
CA GLY A 442 -0.41 19.22 11.99
C GLY A 442 -0.92 17.86 11.51
N ALA A 443 -1.67 17.82 10.40
CA ALA A 443 -2.15 16.57 9.81
C ALA A 443 -1.00 15.73 9.25
N LYS A 444 -0.09 16.35 8.49
CA LYS A 444 1.12 15.67 7.97
C LYS A 444 2.00 15.10 9.07
N THR A 445 2.20 15.86 10.15
CA THR A 445 2.98 15.42 11.31
C THR A 445 2.28 14.27 12.05
N SER A 446 0.95 14.31 12.17
CA SER A 446 0.16 13.21 12.73
C SER A 446 0.34 11.91 11.93
N ASP A 447 0.29 11.97 10.60
CA ASP A 447 0.51 10.80 9.74
C ASP A 447 1.93 10.23 9.90
N GLU A 448 2.94 11.11 9.98
CA GLU A 448 4.32 10.71 10.25
C GLU A 448 4.46 10.02 11.63
N ILE A 449 3.85 10.59 12.67
CA ILE A 449 3.84 10.01 14.03
C ILE A 449 3.21 8.61 14.02
N GLN A 450 2.06 8.44 13.36
CA GLN A 450 1.37 7.15 13.27
C GLN A 450 2.24 6.09 12.59
N ARG A 451 2.91 6.45 11.49
CA ARG A 451 3.87 5.56 10.82
C ARG A 451 5.01 5.16 11.75
N LEU A 452 5.63 6.12 12.45
CA LEU A 452 6.74 5.86 13.37
C LEU A 452 6.31 4.98 14.56
N ILE A 453 5.11 5.20 15.11
CA ILE A 453 4.55 4.37 16.18
C ILE A 453 4.31 2.93 15.69
N ALA A 454 3.80 2.75 14.47
CA ALA A 454 3.60 1.43 13.90
C ALA A 454 4.94 0.67 13.78
N GLU A 455 5.98 1.32 13.27
CA GLU A 455 7.33 0.74 13.18
C GLU A 455 7.90 0.38 14.56
N LEU A 456 7.76 1.27 15.55
CA LEU A 456 8.20 1.03 16.92
C LEU A 456 7.43 -0.09 17.61
N ASN A 457 6.12 -0.24 17.34
CA ASN A 457 5.32 -1.34 17.88
C ASN A 457 5.76 -2.70 17.33
N THR A 458 6.11 -2.79 16.04
CA THR A 458 6.70 -4.02 15.47
C THR A 458 8.01 -4.37 16.18
N LEU A 459 8.88 -3.38 16.39
CA LEU A 459 10.15 -3.60 17.11
C LEU A 459 9.92 -3.95 18.58
N LYS A 460 8.94 -3.31 19.24
CA LYS A 460 8.54 -3.60 20.61
C LYS A 460 8.13 -5.06 20.78
N ILE A 461 7.27 -5.58 19.90
CA ILE A 461 6.80 -6.97 19.93
C ILE A 461 7.99 -7.94 19.83
N LYS A 462 8.91 -7.70 18.88
CA LYS A 462 10.15 -8.48 18.75
C LYS A 462 10.97 -8.46 20.04
N LEU A 463 11.28 -7.27 20.55
CA LEU A 463 12.10 -7.10 21.75
C LEU A 463 11.47 -7.71 23.00
N GLN A 464 10.14 -7.62 23.16
CA GLN A 464 9.40 -8.28 24.24
C GLN A 464 9.46 -9.80 24.12
N SER A 465 9.41 -10.34 22.90
CA SER A 465 9.60 -11.78 22.68
C SER A 465 11.01 -12.23 23.09
N ILE A 466 12.04 -11.48 22.70
CA ILE A 466 13.45 -11.80 23.03
C ILE A 466 13.69 -11.72 24.55
N THR A 467 13.32 -10.60 25.17
CA THR A 467 13.54 -10.32 26.60
C THR A 467 12.63 -11.13 27.52
N GLY A 468 11.50 -11.62 27.01
CA GLY A 468 10.59 -12.52 27.70
C GLY A 468 11.08 -13.97 27.77
N LYS A 469 12.11 -14.33 26.97
CA LYS A 469 12.81 -15.62 27.10
C LYS A 469 13.57 -15.61 28.43
N LYS A 470 13.17 -16.48 29.35
CA LYS A 470 13.95 -16.72 30.57
C LYS A 470 15.16 -17.55 30.18
N GLU A 471 16.34 -16.93 30.14
CA GLU A 471 17.59 -17.68 29.96
C GLU A 471 17.74 -18.70 31.10
N PHE A 472 17.89 -19.98 30.74
CA PHE A 472 18.36 -21.09 31.58
C PHE A 472 18.05 -20.94 33.08
N THR A 473 16.77 -20.96 33.44
CA THR A 473 16.40 -21.18 34.84
C THR A 473 16.46 -22.68 35.11
N SER A 474 17.22 -23.08 36.12
CA SER A 474 17.38 -24.46 36.59
C SER A 474 16.09 -25.19 36.97
N GLU A 475 14.94 -24.51 36.92
CA GLU A 475 13.66 -24.99 37.43
C GLU A 475 12.63 -25.35 36.34
N ASN A 476 12.80 -25.00 35.05
CA ASN A 476 11.79 -25.35 34.04
C ASN A 476 12.40 -25.59 32.65
N GLY A 477 12.27 -26.82 32.14
CA GLY A 477 12.60 -27.24 30.78
C GLY A 477 11.65 -26.73 29.69
N ALA A 478 11.29 -25.44 29.73
CA ALA A 478 10.52 -24.78 28.67
C ALA A 478 11.35 -24.63 27.36
N ASP A 479 12.67 -24.80 27.43
CA ASP A 479 13.63 -24.73 26.32
C ASP A 479 13.53 -25.89 25.30
N GLY A 480 12.75 -26.94 25.62
CA GLY A 480 12.62 -28.11 24.73
C GLY A 480 11.91 -27.82 23.41
N ALA A 481 11.04 -26.81 23.35
CA ALA A 481 10.37 -26.41 22.11
C ALA A 481 11.32 -25.61 21.19
N ASP A 482 12.06 -24.65 21.76
CA ASP A 482 13.04 -23.84 21.04
C ASP A 482 14.20 -24.71 20.53
N LEU A 483 14.71 -25.65 21.34
CA LEU A 483 15.73 -26.60 20.89
C LEU A 483 15.25 -27.43 19.69
N ARG A 484 14.01 -27.95 19.72
CA ARG A 484 13.44 -28.71 18.60
C ARG A 484 13.24 -27.86 17.34
N ILE A 485 12.90 -26.58 17.51
CA ILE A 485 12.80 -25.61 16.40
C ILE A 485 14.19 -25.37 15.80
N LEU A 486 15.20 -25.13 16.65
CA LEU A 486 16.58 -24.90 16.23
C LEU A 486 17.19 -26.15 15.56
N GLU A 487 16.94 -27.34 16.08
CA GLU A 487 17.36 -28.61 15.46
C GLU A 487 16.69 -28.85 14.10
N ALA A 488 15.38 -28.63 13.99
CA ALA A 488 14.67 -28.76 12.72
C ALA A 488 15.13 -27.70 11.70
N HIS A 489 15.36 -26.47 12.17
CA HIS A 489 15.93 -25.39 11.37
C HIS A 489 17.33 -25.77 10.87
N ASP A 490 18.22 -26.29 11.72
CA ASP A 490 19.56 -26.72 11.33
C ASP A 490 19.53 -27.89 10.33
N LYS A 491 18.61 -28.85 10.46
CA LYS A 491 18.44 -29.92 9.47
C LYS A 491 18.02 -29.39 8.10
N VAL A 492 17.05 -28.48 8.05
CA VAL A 492 16.63 -27.86 6.77
C VAL A 492 17.76 -27.02 6.17
N ILE A 493 18.51 -26.28 7.00
CA ILE A 493 19.77 -25.62 6.61
C ILE A 493 20.73 -26.63 5.99
N ASN A 494 20.94 -27.80 6.61
CA ASN A 494 21.85 -28.82 6.08
C ASN A 494 21.39 -29.41 4.75
N TYR A 495 20.09 -29.52 4.49
CA TYR A 495 19.59 -29.93 3.18
C TYR A 495 19.80 -28.85 2.12
N ILE A 496 19.34 -27.63 2.38
CA ILE A 496 19.40 -26.53 1.40
C ILE A 496 20.85 -26.12 1.15
N TYR A 497 21.71 -26.12 2.18
CA TYR A 497 23.08 -25.61 2.11
C TYR A 497 24.14 -26.71 2.17
N GLY A 498 23.74 -27.98 2.13
CA GLY A 498 24.61 -29.14 1.95
C GLY A 498 24.54 -29.67 0.53
N ASP A 499 24.42 -31.00 0.40
CA ASP A 499 24.51 -31.70 -0.88
C ASP A 499 23.51 -31.21 -1.92
N TYR A 500 22.24 -30.96 -1.54
CA TYR A 500 21.23 -30.53 -2.51
C TYR A 500 21.51 -29.13 -3.05
N GLY A 501 21.83 -28.15 -2.20
CA GLY A 501 22.20 -26.81 -2.66
C GLY A 501 23.41 -26.80 -3.58
N LYS A 502 24.44 -27.57 -3.23
CA LYS A 502 25.64 -27.73 -4.07
C LYS A 502 25.29 -28.36 -5.40
N ASN A 503 24.55 -29.47 -5.40
CA ASN A 503 24.17 -30.18 -6.62
C ASN A 503 23.27 -29.31 -7.51
N PHE A 504 22.36 -28.54 -6.91
CA PHE A 504 21.52 -27.56 -7.60
C PHE A 504 22.39 -26.50 -8.28
N ILE A 505 23.28 -25.82 -7.55
CA ILE A 505 24.15 -24.79 -8.11
C ILE A 505 25.10 -25.31 -9.17
N ASP A 506 25.68 -26.48 -8.94
CA ASP A 506 26.53 -27.14 -9.93
C ASP A 506 25.75 -27.47 -11.21
N HIS A 507 24.49 -27.91 -11.09
CA HIS A 507 23.61 -28.13 -12.24
C HIS A 507 23.31 -26.82 -12.99
N MET A 508 22.87 -25.76 -12.28
CA MET A 508 22.57 -24.45 -12.88
C MET A 508 23.78 -23.90 -13.64
N ARG A 509 24.96 -23.97 -13.03
CA ARG A 509 26.23 -23.55 -13.62
C ARG A 509 26.59 -24.36 -14.86
N LYS A 510 26.60 -25.70 -14.76
CA LYS A 510 26.97 -26.59 -15.88
C LYS A 510 26.02 -26.41 -17.06
N LYS A 511 24.71 -26.32 -16.81
CA LYS A 511 23.70 -26.13 -17.86
C LYS A 511 23.79 -24.76 -18.51
N SER A 512 23.84 -23.68 -17.72
CA SER A 512 23.97 -22.31 -18.25
C SER A 512 25.20 -22.18 -19.16
N ALA A 513 26.37 -22.67 -18.71
CA ALA A 513 27.59 -22.66 -19.50
C ALA A 513 27.49 -23.51 -20.77
N LYS A 514 26.93 -24.73 -20.68
CA LYS A 514 26.74 -25.62 -21.83
C LYS A 514 25.81 -25.01 -22.89
N VAL A 515 24.68 -24.46 -22.48
CA VAL A 515 23.69 -23.85 -23.39
C VAL A 515 24.26 -22.57 -24.01
N ASN A 516 25.00 -21.74 -23.27
CA ASN A 516 25.66 -20.56 -23.85
C ASN A 516 26.74 -20.94 -24.87
N LYS A 517 27.52 -22.01 -24.62
CA LYS A 517 28.49 -22.53 -25.59
C LYS A 517 27.80 -23.03 -26.87
N LEU A 518 26.65 -23.69 -26.74
CA LEU A 518 25.83 -24.10 -27.88
C LEU A 518 25.30 -22.89 -28.65
N PHE A 519 24.73 -21.89 -27.96
CA PHE A 519 24.29 -20.64 -28.56
C PHE A 519 25.41 -20.00 -29.40
N MET A 520 26.62 -19.88 -28.86
CA MET A 520 27.74 -19.27 -29.60
C MET A 520 28.20 -20.10 -30.80
N LYS A 521 28.17 -21.43 -30.70
CA LYS A 521 28.47 -22.32 -31.83
C LYS A 521 27.45 -22.12 -32.94
N ASP A 522 26.17 -22.14 -32.61
CA ASP A 522 25.08 -22.05 -33.57
C ASP A 522 24.94 -20.63 -34.13
N PHE A 523 25.21 -19.60 -33.32
CA PHE A 523 25.31 -18.21 -33.78
C PHE A 523 26.42 -18.05 -34.82
N LYS A 524 27.61 -18.64 -34.61
CA LYS A 524 28.69 -18.58 -35.61
C LYS A 524 28.28 -19.22 -36.94
N ASN A 525 27.52 -20.33 -36.90
CA ASN A 525 26.98 -20.95 -38.10
C ASN A 525 25.92 -20.08 -38.77
N PHE A 526 25.00 -19.51 -37.98
CA PHE A 526 23.99 -18.56 -38.45
C PHE A 526 24.64 -17.34 -39.11
N ALA A 527 25.68 -16.79 -38.49
CA ALA A 527 26.37 -15.60 -38.97
C ALA A 527 27.02 -15.82 -40.34
N LYS A 528 27.63 -16.98 -40.58
CA LYS A 528 28.20 -17.33 -41.88
C LYS A 528 27.15 -17.31 -43.00
N SER A 529 25.94 -17.76 -42.71
CA SER A 529 24.88 -17.89 -43.71
C SER A 529 24.07 -16.59 -43.88
N ASN A 530 23.83 -15.85 -42.80
CA ASN A 530 22.80 -14.81 -42.76
C ASN A 530 23.32 -13.40 -42.46
N LEU A 531 24.59 -13.24 -42.07
CA LEU A 531 25.19 -11.96 -41.73
C LEU A 531 26.37 -11.64 -42.66
N GLU A 532 26.70 -10.36 -42.76
CA GLU A 532 27.91 -9.86 -43.41
C GLU A 532 28.92 -9.42 -42.36
N VAL A 533 30.21 -9.58 -42.63
CA VAL A 533 31.26 -9.02 -41.78
C VAL A 533 31.81 -7.77 -42.45
N LYS A 534 31.65 -6.60 -41.82
CA LYS A 534 32.26 -5.34 -42.24
C LYS A 534 33.06 -4.77 -41.07
N ASN A 535 34.32 -4.40 -41.31
CA ASN A 535 35.23 -3.87 -40.29
C ASN A 535 35.33 -4.75 -39.02
N SER A 536 35.30 -6.08 -39.17
CA SER A 536 35.28 -7.06 -38.07
C SER A 536 34.01 -7.08 -37.21
N TYR A 537 32.93 -6.41 -37.64
CA TYR A 537 31.62 -6.45 -37.01
C TYR A 537 30.58 -7.17 -37.88
N TYR A 538 29.64 -7.84 -37.23
CA TYR A 538 28.52 -8.47 -37.90
C TYR A 538 27.42 -7.46 -38.25
N HIS A 539 26.99 -7.47 -39.50
CA HIS A 539 25.89 -6.67 -40.02
C HIS A 539 24.81 -7.57 -40.62
N ILE A 540 23.55 -7.14 -40.49
CA ILE A 540 22.40 -7.82 -41.09
C ILE A 540 22.43 -7.57 -42.59
N LYS A 541 22.31 -8.63 -43.40
CA LYS A 541 22.22 -8.54 -44.86
C LYS A 541 20.99 -7.71 -45.26
N ASP A 542 21.09 -6.93 -46.33
CA ASP A 542 19.93 -6.18 -46.84
C ASP A 542 18.86 -7.16 -47.32
N GLU A 543 17.63 -7.03 -46.81
CA GLU A 543 16.48 -7.86 -47.16
C GLU A 543 16.27 -7.90 -48.68
N LYS A 544 16.52 -6.78 -49.37
CA LYS A 544 16.34 -6.65 -50.83
C LYS A 544 17.26 -7.55 -51.65
N THR A 545 18.33 -8.05 -51.03
CA THR A 545 19.35 -8.88 -51.69
C THR A 545 19.14 -10.38 -51.45
N LEU A 546 18.10 -10.75 -50.70
CA LEU A 546 17.80 -12.12 -50.30
C LEU A 546 16.48 -12.60 -50.90
N SER A 547 16.38 -13.91 -51.14
CA SER A 547 15.10 -14.53 -51.49
C SER A 547 14.18 -14.65 -50.28
N SER A 548 12.86 -14.79 -50.50
CA SER A 548 11.91 -14.98 -49.39
C SER A 548 12.27 -16.20 -48.53
N ASP A 549 12.63 -17.32 -49.14
CA ASP A 549 13.03 -18.55 -48.43
C ASP A 549 14.28 -18.33 -47.55
N GLN A 550 15.25 -17.52 -48.00
CA GLN A 550 16.42 -17.18 -47.20
C GLN A 550 16.04 -16.34 -45.98
N ILE A 551 15.14 -15.38 -46.15
CA ILE A 551 14.63 -14.53 -45.06
C ILE A 551 13.85 -15.37 -44.05
N ASP A 552 12.97 -16.25 -44.52
CA ASP A 552 12.13 -17.09 -43.66
C ASP A 552 12.99 -18.07 -42.83
N LYS A 553 13.99 -18.70 -43.45
CA LYS A 553 14.98 -19.56 -42.74
C LYS A 553 15.81 -18.77 -41.73
N ALA A 554 16.22 -17.54 -42.06
CA ALA A 554 16.93 -16.66 -41.14
C ALA A 554 16.05 -16.29 -39.93
N CYS A 555 14.76 -16.01 -40.16
CA CYS A 555 13.78 -15.71 -39.11
C CYS A 555 13.59 -16.88 -38.13
N VAL A 556 13.37 -18.10 -38.64
CA VAL A 556 13.23 -19.31 -37.80
C VAL A 556 14.49 -19.56 -36.99
N SER A 557 15.66 -19.47 -37.64
CA SER A 557 16.95 -19.68 -36.97
C SER A 557 17.21 -18.63 -35.89
N ALA A 558 16.91 -17.35 -36.17
CA ALA A 558 17.05 -16.26 -35.21
C ALA A 558 16.10 -16.43 -34.01
N LYS A 559 14.84 -16.87 -34.22
CA LYS A 559 13.89 -17.19 -33.14
C LYS A 559 14.46 -18.27 -32.21
N ASN A 560 14.94 -19.37 -32.77
CA ASN A 560 15.48 -20.50 -32.01
C ASN A 560 16.77 -20.12 -31.25
N LEU A 561 17.66 -19.36 -31.87
CA LEU A 561 18.88 -18.87 -31.22
C LEU A 561 18.58 -17.89 -30.08
N ARG A 562 17.63 -16.96 -30.27
CA ARG A 562 17.18 -16.05 -29.21
C ARG A 562 16.61 -16.82 -28.02
N ALA A 563 15.79 -17.85 -28.28
CA ALA A 563 15.27 -18.73 -27.24
C ALA A 563 16.40 -19.48 -26.51
N THR A 564 17.40 -19.98 -27.24
CA THR A 564 18.56 -20.69 -26.67
C THR A 564 19.39 -19.79 -25.75
N TRP A 565 19.68 -18.55 -26.15
CA TRP A 565 20.38 -17.58 -25.29
C TRP A 565 19.57 -17.25 -24.03
N LYS A 566 18.25 -16.99 -24.20
CA LYS A 566 17.35 -16.71 -23.07
C LYS A 566 17.29 -17.90 -22.10
N TYR A 567 17.31 -19.13 -22.62
CA TYR A 567 17.33 -20.34 -21.81
C TYR A 567 18.63 -20.45 -21.00
N ALA A 568 19.80 -20.22 -21.61
CA ALA A 568 21.08 -20.17 -20.87
C ALA A 568 21.05 -19.13 -19.75
N GLN A 569 20.54 -17.93 -20.04
CA GLN A 569 20.39 -16.86 -19.05
C GLN A 569 19.49 -17.30 -17.89
N LYS A 570 18.34 -17.91 -18.16
CA LYS A 570 17.40 -18.34 -17.11
C LYS A 570 18.04 -19.33 -16.13
N TRP A 571 18.86 -20.26 -16.60
CA TRP A 571 19.63 -21.15 -15.73
C TRP A 571 20.58 -20.42 -14.80
N ALA A 572 21.35 -19.46 -15.33
CA ALA A 572 22.30 -18.69 -14.53
C ALA A 572 21.59 -17.81 -13.49
N GLU A 573 20.46 -17.21 -13.88
CA GLU A 573 19.65 -16.35 -13.01
C GLU A 573 18.98 -17.16 -11.87
N MET A 574 18.47 -18.36 -12.14
CA MET A 574 17.93 -19.24 -11.08
C MET A 574 19.00 -19.61 -10.04
N GLY A 575 20.23 -19.91 -10.48
CA GLY A 575 21.34 -20.15 -9.56
C GLY A 575 21.71 -18.90 -8.76
N TYR A 576 21.74 -17.73 -9.39
CA TYR A 576 22.06 -16.47 -8.71
C TYR A 576 21.05 -16.16 -7.63
N ASP A 577 19.77 -16.34 -7.93
CA ASP A 577 18.70 -16.09 -6.98
C ASP A 577 18.79 -17.01 -5.78
N PHE A 578 19.00 -18.31 -5.98
CA PHE A 578 19.25 -19.24 -4.88
C PHE A 578 20.41 -18.77 -3.99
N LEU A 579 21.53 -18.34 -4.58
CA LEU A 579 22.70 -17.86 -3.82
C LEU A 579 22.42 -16.53 -3.10
N SER A 580 21.75 -15.60 -3.76
CA SER A 580 21.43 -14.28 -3.20
C SER A 580 20.40 -14.36 -2.08
N THR A 581 19.46 -15.29 -2.16
CA THR A 581 18.42 -15.55 -1.14
C THR A 581 19.04 -15.96 0.18
N ASN A 582 20.11 -16.72 0.10
CA ASN A 582 20.66 -17.48 1.21
C ASN A 582 22.02 -16.93 1.68
N LYS A 583 22.42 -15.76 1.15
CA LYS A 583 23.72 -15.13 1.40
C LYS A 583 24.03 -14.84 2.86
N ASP A 584 23.00 -14.70 3.69
CA ASP A 584 23.09 -14.44 5.13
C ASP A 584 23.47 -15.68 5.93
N ILE A 585 23.29 -16.87 5.36
CA ILE A 585 23.68 -18.15 5.96
C ILE A 585 25.00 -18.67 5.40
N PHE A 586 25.40 -18.24 4.20
CA PHE A 586 26.70 -18.58 3.64
C PHE A 586 27.82 -17.79 4.35
N GLY A 587 28.40 -18.40 5.38
CA GLY A 587 29.63 -17.92 6.02
C GLY A 587 30.81 -18.85 5.76
N GLU A 588 32.04 -18.31 5.84
CA GLU A 588 33.24 -19.13 5.94
C GLU A 588 33.17 -19.90 7.27
N THR A 589 33.07 -21.22 7.20
CA THR A 589 32.98 -22.05 8.41
C THR A 589 34.35 -22.30 9.04
N GLY A 590 35.45 -21.99 8.33
CA GLY A 590 36.82 -22.30 8.73
C GLY A 590 37.07 -23.80 8.97
N SER A 591 36.11 -24.65 8.61
CA SER A 591 36.06 -26.06 8.95
C SER A 591 36.60 -26.91 7.81
N TYR A 592 37.63 -27.69 8.09
CA TYR A 592 38.18 -28.72 7.18
C TYR A 592 37.16 -29.82 6.78
N PHE A 593 35.96 -29.83 7.39
CA PHE A 593 34.99 -30.94 7.30
C PHE A 593 33.72 -30.65 6.47
N SER A 594 33.48 -29.45 5.92
CA SER A 594 32.35 -29.26 4.99
C SER A 594 32.74 -28.56 3.68
N ASN A 595 33.40 -29.31 2.81
CA ASN A 595 33.84 -28.95 1.46
C ASN A 595 32.73 -28.42 0.52
N ASP A 596 31.47 -28.45 0.94
CA ASP A 596 30.30 -28.13 0.12
C ASP A 596 29.69 -26.78 0.46
N ARG A 597 29.68 -26.39 1.74
CA ARG A 597 29.28 -25.03 2.16
C ARG A 597 30.24 -23.98 1.62
N ASP A 598 31.54 -24.25 1.67
CA ASP A 598 32.56 -23.33 1.14
C ASP A 598 32.44 -23.17 -0.38
N LYS A 599 32.14 -24.24 -1.13
CA LYS A 599 31.86 -24.17 -2.58
C LYS A 599 30.63 -23.34 -2.89
N ILE A 600 29.56 -23.47 -2.10
CA ILE A 600 28.36 -22.65 -2.28
C ILE A 600 28.67 -21.18 -1.96
N PHE A 601 29.46 -20.92 -0.92
CA PHE A 601 29.92 -19.57 -0.57
C PHE A 601 30.77 -18.95 -1.69
N GLU A 602 31.75 -19.66 -2.23
CA GLU A 602 32.54 -19.22 -3.39
C GLU A 602 31.66 -18.91 -4.60
N ASN A 603 30.67 -19.76 -4.89
CA ASN A 603 29.70 -19.50 -5.94
C ASN A 603 28.89 -18.23 -5.64
N SER A 604 28.48 -17.99 -4.39
CA SER A 604 27.78 -16.77 -4.00
C SER A 604 28.63 -15.52 -4.22
N GLN A 605 29.88 -15.52 -3.75
CA GLN A 605 30.82 -14.40 -3.94
C GLN A 605 31.06 -14.14 -5.43
N SER A 606 31.33 -15.19 -6.21
CA SER A 606 31.52 -15.07 -7.66
C SER A 606 30.30 -14.44 -8.37
N ALA A 607 29.09 -14.82 -7.97
CA ALA A 607 27.86 -14.42 -8.62
C ALA A 607 27.50 -12.96 -8.28
N ILE A 608 27.74 -12.55 -7.03
CA ILE A 608 27.64 -11.13 -6.61
C ILE A 608 28.67 -10.28 -7.35
N PHE A 609 29.92 -10.76 -7.44
CA PHE A 609 30.96 -10.03 -8.15
C PHE A 609 30.64 -9.88 -9.64
N ALA A 610 30.19 -10.95 -10.28
CA ALA A 610 29.73 -10.94 -11.66
C ALA A 610 28.60 -9.92 -11.88
N ARG A 611 27.61 -9.82 -10.98
CA ARG A 611 26.56 -8.78 -11.06
C ARG A 611 27.12 -7.37 -11.02
N ARG A 612 28.09 -7.08 -10.15
CA ARG A 612 28.73 -5.76 -10.08
C ARG A 612 29.45 -5.43 -11.38
N ILE A 613 30.19 -6.39 -11.95
CA ILE A 613 30.84 -6.25 -13.26
C ILE A 613 29.81 -5.99 -14.36
N ILE A 614 28.72 -6.76 -14.40
CA ILE A 614 27.65 -6.61 -15.41
C ILE A 614 27.00 -5.23 -15.32
N SER A 615 26.74 -4.72 -14.10
CA SER A 615 26.20 -3.38 -13.88
C SER A 615 27.18 -2.30 -14.37
N ALA A 616 28.46 -2.42 -14.05
CA ALA A 616 29.49 -1.52 -14.54
C ALA A 616 29.59 -1.49 -16.08
N ILE A 617 29.52 -2.66 -16.74
CA ILE A 617 29.49 -2.75 -18.21
C ILE A 617 28.28 -2.00 -18.80
N LYS A 618 27.11 -2.10 -18.17
CA LYS A 618 25.90 -1.39 -18.63
C LYS A 618 26.06 0.12 -18.48
N LEU A 619 26.61 0.58 -17.35
CA LEU A 619 26.89 2.00 -17.13
C LEU A 619 27.91 2.52 -18.15
N ASP A 620 28.97 1.76 -18.45
CA ASP A 620 30.00 2.15 -19.43
C ASP A 620 29.41 2.25 -20.83
N LYS A 621 28.58 1.29 -21.22
CA LYS A 621 27.86 1.35 -22.49
C LYS A 621 26.90 2.56 -22.55
N LYS A 622 26.19 2.85 -21.47
CA LYS A 622 25.28 4.02 -21.37
C LYS A 622 26.06 5.33 -21.48
N GLY A 623 27.16 5.47 -20.73
CA GLY A 623 27.97 6.69 -20.75
C GLY A 623 28.60 6.96 -22.12
N ARG A 624 29.05 5.91 -22.82
CA ARG A 624 29.52 6.05 -24.22
C ARG A 624 28.44 6.52 -25.19
N LEU A 625 27.19 6.13 -24.99
CA LEU A 625 26.06 6.57 -25.81
C LEU A 625 25.64 8.01 -25.48
N GLU A 626 25.72 8.40 -24.21
CA GLU A 626 25.33 9.72 -23.71
C GLU A 626 26.48 10.75 -23.76
N GLY A 627 27.69 10.32 -24.12
CA GLY A 627 28.88 11.17 -24.19
C GLY A 627 29.48 11.54 -22.83
N THR A 628 29.10 10.86 -21.74
CA THR A 628 29.65 11.09 -20.40
C THR A 628 30.97 10.34 -20.21
N LYS A 629 31.94 11.00 -19.56
CA LYS A 629 33.29 10.49 -19.27
C LYS A 629 33.49 10.23 -17.78
N GLU A 630 32.59 9.48 -17.16
CA GLU A 630 32.79 9.03 -15.78
C GLU A 630 33.67 7.78 -15.76
N ASP A 631 34.67 7.76 -14.87
CA ASP A 631 35.50 6.58 -14.63
C ASP A 631 34.68 5.54 -13.87
N ILE A 632 34.18 4.54 -14.59
CA ILE A 632 33.33 3.49 -14.04
C ILE A 632 34.20 2.39 -13.44
N THR A 633 34.06 2.20 -12.13
CA THR A 633 34.81 1.19 -11.36
C THR A 633 33.88 0.16 -10.74
N VAL A 634 34.45 -1.00 -10.40
CA VAL A 634 33.78 -2.11 -9.73
C VAL A 634 34.31 -2.22 -8.30
N PRO A 635 33.52 -1.88 -7.27
CA PRO A 635 33.94 -2.07 -5.88
C PRO A 635 33.90 -3.55 -5.50
N TRP A 636 35.01 -4.08 -5.01
CA TRP A 636 35.12 -5.46 -4.53
C TRP A 636 36.14 -5.58 -3.38
N GLN A 637 35.74 -6.15 -2.24
CA GLN A 637 36.61 -6.38 -1.07
C GLN A 637 37.48 -5.16 -0.68
N GLY A 638 36.86 -3.98 -0.61
CA GLY A 638 37.56 -2.72 -0.27
C GLY A 638 38.43 -2.13 -1.37
N LYS A 639 38.53 -2.76 -2.55
CA LYS A 639 39.25 -2.25 -3.73
C LYS A 639 38.28 -1.71 -4.78
N LEU A 640 38.72 -0.71 -5.54
CA LEU A 640 38.05 -0.23 -6.74
C LEU A 640 38.81 -0.76 -7.96
N LEU A 641 38.16 -1.63 -8.74
CA LEU A 641 38.77 -2.29 -9.90
C LEU A 641 38.24 -1.68 -11.19
N SER A 642 39.06 -1.60 -12.23
CA SER A 642 38.53 -1.39 -13.58
C SER A 642 37.70 -2.59 -14.04
N ILE A 643 36.82 -2.40 -15.03
CA ILE A 643 36.03 -3.51 -15.61
C ILE A 643 36.95 -4.63 -16.13
N LYS A 644 38.14 -4.30 -16.65
CA LYS A 644 39.08 -5.30 -17.17
C LYS A 644 39.69 -6.12 -16.03
N GLU A 645 40.25 -5.47 -15.03
CA GLU A 645 40.85 -6.13 -13.86
C GLU A 645 39.82 -6.99 -13.13
N ALA A 646 38.58 -6.49 -12.99
CA ALA A 646 37.52 -7.25 -12.34
C ALA A 646 37.13 -8.53 -13.11
N LYS A 647 37.17 -8.49 -14.46
CA LYS A 647 36.92 -9.68 -15.29
C LYS A 647 38.05 -10.71 -15.19
N GLU A 648 39.30 -10.27 -15.11
CA GLU A 648 40.46 -11.13 -14.93
C GLU A 648 40.40 -11.80 -13.55
N LEU A 649 40.16 -11.01 -12.49
CA LEU A 649 40.01 -11.53 -11.13
C LEU A 649 38.88 -12.55 -11.00
N LEU A 650 37.72 -12.32 -11.64
CA LEU A 650 36.62 -13.29 -11.62
C LEU A 650 37.02 -14.62 -12.29
N LYS A 651 37.83 -14.58 -13.34
CA LYS A 651 38.27 -15.79 -14.06
C LYS A 651 39.35 -16.55 -13.32
N ASP A 652 40.23 -15.85 -12.63
CA ASP A 652 41.36 -16.46 -11.93
C ASP A 652 40.92 -17.02 -10.57
N ASP A 653 40.25 -16.21 -9.75
CA ASP A 653 39.92 -16.55 -8.37
C ASP A 653 38.60 -17.33 -8.24
N TYR A 654 37.71 -17.22 -9.24
CA TYR A 654 36.39 -17.85 -9.24
C TYR A 654 36.13 -18.69 -10.50
N ASN A 655 37.18 -19.34 -11.01
CA ASN A 655 37.05 -20.29 -12.12
C ASN A 655 36.06 -21.40 -11.76
N TYR A 656 35.27 -21.86 -12.73
CA TYR A 656 34.29 -22.94 -12.54
C TYR A 656 33.18 -22.61 -11.54
N THR A 657 32.86 -21.34 -11.34
CA THR A 657 31.73 -20.90 -10.52
C THR A 657 30.56 -20.40 -11.38
N LEU A 658 29.42 -20.14 -10.74
CA LEU A 658 28.25 -19.57 -11.40
C LEU A 658 28.54 -18.16 -11.95
N GLY A 659 29.31 -17.33 -11.23
CA GLY A 659 29.63 -15.96 -11.63
C GLY A 659 30.30 -15.88 -12.99
N GLU A 660 31.22 -16.79 -13.30
CA GLU A 660 31.86 -16.90 -14.61
C GLU A 660 30.82 -17.14 -15.71
N SER A 661 29.92 -18.12 -15.53
CA SER A 661 28.86 -18.44 -16.49
C SER A 661 27.92 -17.24 -16.72
N MET A 662 27.55 -16.53 -15.65
CA MET A 662 26.74 -15.31 -15.74
C MET A 662 27.41 -14.23 -16.58
N LEU A 663 28.70 -14.00 -16.34
CA LEU A 663 29.48 -13.02 -17.10
C LEU A 663 29.58 -13.46 -18.57
N ASP A 664 29.89 -14.72 -18.84
CA ASP A 664 29.98 -15.27 -20.20
C ASP A 664 28.68 -15.10 -20.99
N ILE A 665 27.53 -15.36 -20.38
CA ILE A 665 26.21 -15.14 -21.01
C ILE A 665 25.97 -13.65 -21.29
N GLN A 666 26.36 -12.77 -20.35
CA GLN A 666 26.24 -11.34 -20.57
C GLN A 666 27.16 -10.86 -21.71
N MET A 667 28.37 -11.42 -21.84
CA MET A 667 29.30 -11.09 -22.93
C MET A 667 28.78 -11.53 -24.31
N THR A 668 27.88 -12.50 -24.37
CA THR A 668 27.25 -12.94 -25.63
C THR A 668 25.94 -12.20 -25.95
N ARG A 669 25.47 -11.32 -25.05
CA ARG A 669 24.20 -10.59 -25.18
C ARG A 669 24.10 -9.75 -26.45
N ASP A 670 25.19 -9.12 -26.90
CA ASP A 670 25.16 -8.27 -28.09
C ASP A 670 24.89 -9.08 -29.38
N HIS A 671 25.31 -10.34 -29.43
CA HIS A 671 24.93 -11.26 -30.52
C HIS A 671 23.43 -11.54 -30.51
N ASN A 672 22.83 -11.75 -29.33
CA ASN A 672 21.39 -11.90 -29.19
C ASN A 672 20.64 -10.59 -29.54
N GLY A 673 21.22 -9.43 -29.21
CA GLY A 673 20.74 -8.12 -29.65
C GLY A 673 20.72 -7.98 -31.17
N LEU A 674 21.76 -8.46 -31.86
CA LEU A 674 21.80 -8.48 -33.32
C LEU A 674 20.71 -9.39 -33.92
N LEU A 675 20.48 -10.57 -33.34
CA LEU A 675 19.37 -11.44 -33.76
C LEU A 675 18.01 -10.78 -33.55
N GLN A 676 17.83 -10.02 -32.45
CA GLN A 676 16.62 -9.24 -32.20
C GLN A 676 16.43 -8.14 -33.26
N SER A 677 17.49 -7.42 -33.62
CA SER A 677 17.45 -6.41 -34.68
C SER A 677 17.12 -7.03 -36.03
N LEU A 678 17.70 -8.18 -36.37
CA LEU A 678 17.37 -8.94 -37.59
C LEU A 678 15.90 -9.35 -37.60
N TYR A 679 15.41 -9.86 -36.47
CA TYR A 679 14.01 -10.28 -36.33
C TYR A 679 13.03 -9.12 -36.62
N GLY A 680 13.38 -7.91 -36.17
CA GLY A 680 12.61 -6.70 -36.46
C GLY A 680 12.76 -6.22 -37.91
N GLN A 681 14.00 -6.18 -38.42
CA GLN A 681 14.30 -5.70 -39.78
C GLN A 681 13.59 -6.55 -40.84
N TYR A 682 13.59 -7.87 -40.70
CA TYR A 682 12.93 -8.79 -41.65
C TYR A 682 11.45 -9.00 -41.38
N ARG A 683 10.85 -8.30 -40.40
CA ARG A 683 9.45 -8.47 -39.99
C ARG A 683 9.09 -9.94 -39.77
N CYS A 684 9.97 -10.65 -39.04
CA CYS A 684 9.85 -12.08 -38.82
C CYS A 684 8.58 -12.46 -38.05
N ASP A 685 7.96 -11.52 -37.32
CA ASP A 685 6.66 -11.66 -36.68
C ASP A 685 5.52 -11.94 -37.67
N LEU A 686 5.58 -11.35 -38.87
CA LEU A 686 4.58 -11.55 -39.93
C LEU A 686 4.86 -12.80 -40.77
N ARG A 687 6.12 -13.24 -40.79
CA ARG A 687 6.59 -14.39 -41.60
C ARG A 687 6.54 -15.70 -40.83
N ALA A 688 6.69 -15.66 -39.50
CA ALA A 688 6.72 -16.84 -38.62
C ALA A 688 5.34 -17.45 -38.31
N ASN A 689 4.27 -17.01 -38.98
CA ASN A 689 2.91 -17.57 -38.87
C ASN A 689 2.53 -18.51 -40.03
N TYR A 690 3.43 -18.77 -40.98
CA TYR A 690 3.22 -19.84 -41.96
C TYR A 690 3.82 -21.15 -41.41
N GLU A 691 3.17 -21.72 -40.40
CA GLU A 691 3.19 -23.18 -40.24
C GLU A 691 2.44 -23.76 -41.44
N LYS A 692 3.13 -24.61 -42.20
CA LYS A 692 2.53 -25.43 -43.25
C LYS A 692 2.41 -26.85 -42.74
#